data_AF-A0A665VCL7-F1
#
_entry.id   AF-A0A665VCL7-F1
#
_cell.length_a   1.000
_cell.length_b   1.000
_cell.length_c   1.000
_cell.angle_alpha   90.00
_cell.angle_beta   90.00
_cell.angle_gamma   90.00
#
_symmetry.space_group_name_H-M   'P 1'
#
loop_
_entity.id
_entity.type
_entity.pdbx_description
1 polymer ?
#
loop_
_entity_poly.entity_id
_entity_poly.type
_entity_poly.pdbx_seq_one_letter_code
_entity_poly.pdbx_strand_id
1 'polypeptide(L)'
;MATDCAAVWSLVNLTPEEVSVPINLSRPSQGQYCDICSQGESDRAHPITNAIDGTERWWQSPPLSRSTEYNEVNVTLDLGQLFHVAYVLIKFANSPRPDLWVLERSINFGQTYQPWQYFACETIERINNDDDIVCTTEYSRIVPLENGEIVVSLVNGRPGAMNFSYSPVLRDFTKATNIRLRFLRTNTLLGHLMGKALRDPTVTRRYYYSIKDISIGGRCVCNGHAEACNAKDPNDPYKLQCDCQHNTCGVSCDQCCPGYNQLPWKPATTYSANECEPCNCHRHSFDCYYDPEVDQRRGSLDIHGHHRGGGVCLNCQHHTTGVNCERCIPTYYRSPEHPVDSPLACSLCSCDPRTSLDSSCTASGLCHCRPNFSGCDRCAPGFYGYPNCRLCDCNEAGTEEEVCDSFTGQCLCKENVQGSRCDQCRVGTFHLDPTNPKGCTSCFCFGATDRCRSSDKRRTEIMDMEGWVLLGADRQEVPVAVYPGQDLVEADLSDVPDVYQDLHWHAPRTYLGDKVKAGAQAVRSSSSSSQGSFRHAQTGNSVSREELMMVLVGLESLQIRALHSQSAHSVSLRGAVLEGAESLPTGRHANNVEICMCPANYLGDSCQVRSRFFCHTIGLFLGKCVPCNCNGHSDRCQDGSGICLNCQHNTAGDHCEKCQGGFLGNNSLDGQAVSCSSCPCPLRVPSNNFAEGCVQKNERMQCLCMPGYAGPHCERCAPGFYGNPMVLGSRCQPCHCHGNTDPNMLFTDCHPLTGECLSCMHDTAGPRCDVCAPGYHGDAIHAKNCTRCDCSQCGTESCDPQTGRCRCKPGVSGPRCDRCEDGSFGFDSCSGCRRCDCEASAALVQPCDPQSGQCACQPGVNGPNCRQCAPGFWDYGPDECQCRGGRCDPRTGECRCPDGMTGKQCDVCTHKHSVAVENQHGGLHCEGK
;
A
#
# COMPACT_ATOMS: atom_id res chain seq x y z
N MET A 1 -58.62 -63.41 -10.84
CA MET A 1 -59.83 -64.25 -10.86
C MET A 1 -59.85 -65.06 -9.58
N ALA A 2 -60.58 -64.60 -8.57
CA ALA A 2 -60.89 -65.40 -7.38
C ALA A 2 -62.05 -66.32 -7.76
N THR A 3 -61.93 -67.62 -7.50
CA THR A 3 -62.96 -68.60 -7.83
C THR A 3 -64.16 -68.40 -6.89
N ASP A 4 -65.30 -68.00 -7.45
CA ASP A 4 -66.60 -68.02 -6.79
C ASP A 4 -66.96 -69.45 -6.36
N CYS A 5 -67.95 -69.58 -5.48
CA CYS A 5 -68.79 -70.78 -5.49
C CYS A 5 -69.42 -70.90 -6.89
N ALA A 6 -68.69 -71.64 -7.74
CA ALA A 6 -68.85 -71.97 -9.15
C ALA A 6 -68.48 -70.88 -10.19
N ALA A 7 -67.23 -70.93 -10.68
CA ALA A 7 -66.91 -71.21 -12.10
C ALA A 7 -65.40 -71.43 -12.34
N VAL A 8 -64.98 -72.71 -12.43
CA VAL A 8 -64.07 -73.13 -13.50
C VAL A 8 -64.97 -73.38 -14.71
N TRP A 9 -64.64 -72.79 -15.85
CA TRP A 9 -65.25 -73.14 -17.12
C TRP A 9 -65.14 -74.66 -17.38
N SER A 10 -66.21 -75.42 -17.16
CA SER A 10 -66.53 -76.67 -17.84
C SER A 10 -67.87 -77.22 -17.32
N LEU A 11 -68.71 -77.64 -18.27
CA LEU A 11 -69.91 -78.45 -18.08
C LEU A 11 -69.76 -79.49 -16.96
N VAL A 12 -70.65 -79.47 -15.95
CA VAL A 12 -71.29 -80.62 -15.27
C VAL A 12 -72.11 -80.09 -14.07
N ASN A 13 -73.39 -80.48 -14.02
CA ASN A 13 -74.31 -80.28 -12.88
C ASN A 13 -73.67 -80.76 -11.57
N LEU A 14 -73.58 -79.88 -10.55
CA LEU A 14 -73.16 -80.25 -9.20
C LEU A 14 -74.24 -79.89 -8.17
N THR A 15 -74.42 -80.78 -7.20
CA THR A 15 -75.42 -80.75 -6.11
C THR A 15 -75.14 -79.65 -5.07
N PRO A 16 -76.14 -79.23 -4.27
CA PRO A 16 -75.99 -78.21 -3.22
C PRO A 16 -74.90 -78.56 -2.17
N GLU A 17 -74.15 -77.56 -1.66
CA GLU A 17 -72.93 -77.77 -0.87
C GLU A 17 -73.16 -77.75 0.65
N GLU A 18 -72.96 -78.85 1.41
CA GLU A 18 -72.97 -78.80 2.89
C GLU A 18 -71.65 -78.23 3.48
N VAL A 19 -71.73 -77.10 4.18
CA VAL A 19 -70.63 -76.42 4.88
C VAL A 19 -70.90 -76.41 6.38
N SER A 20 -69.91 -76.75 7.21
CA SER A 20 -70.07 -76.72 8.68
C SER A 20 -69.59 -75.38 9.25
N VAL A 21 -70.44 -74.68 10.01
CA VAL A 21 -70.12 -73.40 10.65
C VAL A 21 -69.40 -73.69 12.00
N PRO A 22 -68.34 -72.94 12.37
CA PRO A 22 -67.71 -73.09 13.68
C PRO A 22 -68.64 -72.70 14.85
N ILE A 23 -68.27 -73.16 16.04
CA ILE A 23 -69.08 -73.14 17.26
C ILE A 23 -69.29 -71.69 17.77
N ASN A 24 -70.54 -71.28 17.93
CA ASN A 24 -70.89 -70.01 18.58
C ASN A 24 -70.69 -70.11 20.11
N LEU A 25 -69.54 -69.63 20.60
CA LEU A 25 -69.16 -69.69 22.03
C LEU A 25 -69.99 -68.78 22.96
N SER A 26 -70.94 -67.99 22.43
CA SER A 26 -71.86 -67.19 23.25
C SER A 26 -73.05 -67.99 23.82
N ARG A 27 -73.31 -69.22 23.32
CA ARG A 27 -74.35 -70.13 23.83
C ARG A 27 -73.88 -71.59 23.79
N PRO A 28 -73.43 -72.18 24.92
CA PRO A 28 -72.88 -73.55 24.96
C PRO A 28 -73.90 -74.68 24.73
N SER A 29 -75.18 -74.38 24.52
CA SER A 29 -76.28 -75.37 24.50
C SER A 29 -76.76 -75.80 23.11
N GLN A 30 -76.14 -75.35 22.02
CA GLN A 30 -76.43 -75.83 20.66
C GLN A 30 -75.13 -76.30 20.01
N GLY A 31 -75.05 -77.59 19.69
CA GLY A 31 -73.86 -78.22 19.10
C GLY A 31 -73.50 -77.72 17.70
N GLN A 32 -72.61 -78.45 17.03
CA GLN A 32 -72.13 -78.18 15.67
C GLN A 32 -73.31 -78.09 14.68
N TYR A 33 -73.37 -77.02 13.87
CA TYR A 33 -74.41 -76.80 12.86
C TYR A 33 -73.79 -76.68 11.47
N CYS A 34 -74.39 -77.34 10.48
CA CYS A 34 -74.01 -77.27 9.07
C CYS A 34 -75.12 -76.57 8.28
N ASP A 35 -74.75 -75.70 7.36
CA ASP A 35 -75.64 -75.04 6.41
C ASP A 35 -75.22 -75.35 4.97
N ILE A 36 -76.05 -75.01 3.98
CA ILE A 36 -75.80 -75.32 2.57
C ILE A 36 -75.45 -74.06 1.78
N CYS A 37 -74.33 -74.06 1.05
CA CYS A 37 -73.97 -73.01 0.09
C CYS A 37 -74.48 -73.39 -1.31
N SER A 38 -75.21 -72.48 -1.96
CA SER A 38 -75.80 -72.70 -3.29
C SER A 38 -75.79 -71.43 -4.11
N GLN A 39 -75.29 -71.52 -5.35
CA GLN A 39 -75.21 -70.38 -6.27
C GLN A 39 -76.60 -69.93 -6.80
N GLY A 40 -77.61 -70.79 -6.72
CA GLY A 40 -78.95 -70.54 -7.27
C GLY A 40 -79.94 -69.85 -6.30
N GLU A 41 -79.61 -69.75 -5.01
CA GLU A 41 -80.45 -69.11 -3.98
C GLU A 41 -79.74 -67.87 -3.45
N SER A 42 -80.35 -66.69 -3.60
CA SER A 42 -79.75 -65.39 -3.22
C SER A 42 -79.30 -65.29 -1.76
N ASP A 43 -79.96 -66.05 -0.88
CA ASP A 43 -79.74 -66.01 0.58
C ASP A 43 -78.66 -67.01 1.03
N ARG A 44 -78.21 -67.89 0.14
CA ARG A 44 -77.17 -68.92 0.37
C ARG A 44 -76.02 -68.83 -0.62
N ALA A 45 -76.01 -67.79 -1.46
CA ALA A 45 -74.94 -67.49 -2.40
C ALA A 45 -73.91 -66.55 -1.75
N HIS A 46 -72.64 -66.92 -1.85
CA HIS A 46 -71.51 -66.17 -1.28
C HIS A 46 -70.48 -65.73 -2.35
N PRO A 47 -70.88 -64.93 -3.36
CA PRO A 47 -69.98 -64.45 -4.43
C PRO A 47 -68.94 -63.44 -3.92
N ILE A 48 -67.86 -63.27 -4.68
CA ILE A 48 -66.77 -62.35 -4.30
C ILE A 48 -67.19 -60.89 -4.19
N THR A 49 -68.26 -60.49 -4.89
CA THR A 49 -68.84 -59.14 -4.82
C THR A 49 -69.31 -58.76 -3.43
N ASN A 50 -69.72 -59.74 -2.62
CA ASN A 50 -70.13 -59.49 -1.23
C ASN A 50 -68.97 -58.98 -0.36
N ALA A 51 -67.71 -59.24 -0.74
CA ALA A 51 -66.56 -58.78 0.03
C ALA A 51 -66.27 -57.27 -0.14
N ILE A 52 -66.95 -56.59 -1.07
CA ILE A 52 -66.73 -55.16 -1.39
C ILE A 52 -68.04 -54.36 -1.46
N ASP A 53 -69.18 -54.97 -1.17
CA ASP A 53 -70.50 -54.32 -1.28
C ASP A 53 -70.89 -53.48 -0.06
N GLY A 54 -70.08 -53.53 1.01
CA GLY A 54 -70.30 -52.80 2.26
C GLY A 54 -71.43 -53.36 3.13
N THR A 55 -71.92 -54.57 2.84
CA THR A 55 -72.95 -55.26 3.63
C THR A 55 -72.32 -56.25 4.63
N GLU A 56 -73.13 -56.84 5.52
CA GLU A 56 -72.68 -57.95 6.38
C GLU A 56 -72.70 -59.31 5.67
N ARG A 57 -72.93 -59.35 4.35
CA ARG A 57 -72.78 -60.57 3.55
C ARG A 57 -71.30 -60.89 3.39
N TRP A 58 -70.99 -62.13 3.04
CA TRP A 58 -69.60 -62.54 2.84
C TRP A 58 -69.43 -63.35 1.57
N TRP A 59 -68.20 -63.32 1.07
CA TRP A 59 -67.66 -64.28 0.13
C TRP A 59 -67.14 -65.51 0.89
N GLN A 60 -67.28 -66.68 0.28
CA GLN A 60 -66.79 -67.93 0.86
C GLN A 60 -66.04 -68.76 -0.19
N SER A 61 -64.88 -69.30 0.19
CA SER A 61 -64.14 -70.25 -0.64
C SER A 61 -64.73 -71.67 -0.50
N PRO A 62 -64.49 -72.56 -1.47
CA PRO A 62 -64.79 -73.97 -1.30
C PRO A 62 -64.04 -74.58 -0.08
N PRO A 63 -64.66 -75.54 0.63
CA PRO A 63 -64.01 -76.18 1.78
C PRO A 63 -62.96 -77.21 1.36
N LEU A 64 -62.00 -77.47 2.25
CA LEU A 64 -60.92 -78.45 2.02
C LEU A 64 -61.40 -79.89 1.80
N SER A 65 -62.62 -80.23 2.22
CA SER A 65 -63.20 -81.56 1.94
C SER A 65 -63.39 -81.84 0.46
N ARG A 66 -63.43 -80.80 -0.38
CA ARG A 66 -63.63 -80.93 -1.84
C ARG A 66 -62.31 -81.15 -2.58
N SER A 67 -61.25 -80.44 -2.19
CA SER A 67 -59.89 -80.61 -2.71
C SER A 67 -58.89 -79.97 -1.75
N THR A 68 -57.69 -80.55 -1.67
CA THR A 68 -56.56 -79.95 -0.93
C THR A 68 -55.99 -78.71 -1.63
N GLU A 69 -56.30 -78.50 -2.91
CA GLU A 69 -55.87 -77.32 -3.68
C GLU A 69 -56.53 -76.03 -3.16
N TYR A 70 -57.74 -76.11 -2.60
CA TYR A 70 -58.43 -74.96 -1.99
C TYR A 70 -57.79 -74.49 -0.68
N ASN A 71 -56.69 -75.11 -0.26
CA ASN A 71 -55.84 -74.55 0.77
C ASN A 71 -55.12 -73.30 0.27
N GLU A 72 -54.86 -73.21 -1.04
CA GLU A 72 -54.30 -72.05 -1.73
C GLU A 72 -55.39 -71.30 -2.50
N VAL A 73 -55.63 -70.02 -2.15
CA VAL A 73 -56.66 -69.20 -2.80
C VAL A 73 -56.11 -67.80 -3.06
N ASN A 74 -56.28 -67.31 -4.29
CA ASN A 74 -55.89 -65.97 -4.70
C ASN A 74 -57.11 -65.06 -4.86
N VAL A 75 -57.13 -63.96 -4.12
CA VAL A 75 -58.10 -62.88 -4.33
C VAL A 75 -57.37 -61.70 -4.93
N THR A 76 -57.78 -61.23 -6.11
CA THR A 76 -57.11 -60.13 -6.83
C THR A 76 -58.09 -58.99 -7.07
N LEU A 77 -57.67 -57.79 -6.67
CA LEU A 77 -58.40 -56.55 -6.86
C LEU A 77 -57.70 -55.74 -7.95
N ASP A 78 -58.46 -55.32 -8.97
CA ASP A 78 -58.00 -54.45 -10.05
C ASP A 78 -58.51 -53.04 -9.80
N LEU A 79 -57.59 -52.08 -9.70
CA LEU A 79 -57.92 -50.69 -9.40
C LEU A 79 -58.12 -49.85 -10.66
N GLY A 80 -57.86 -50.39 -11.86
CA GLY A 80 -58.04 -49.72 -13.16
C GLY A 80 -57.06 -48.57 -13.46
N GLN A 81 -56.40 -48.02 -12.44
CA GLN A 81 -55.35 -46.99 -12.53
C GLN A 81 -54.31 -47.16 -11.41
N LEU A 82 -53.30 -46.29 -11.39
CA LEU A 82 -52.26 -46.31 -10.36
C LEU A 82 -52.70 -45.54 -9.10
N PHE A 83 -52.66 -46.21 -7.95
CA PHE A 83 -52.96 -45.63 -6.64
C PHE A 83 -51.76 -45.69 -5.68
N HIS A 84 -51.67 -44.71 -4.78
CA HIS A 84 -50.91 -44.85 -3.54
C HIS A 84 -51.80 -45.51 -2.49
N VAL A 85 -51.47 -46.73 -2.09
CA VAL A 85 -52.18 -47.50 -1.08
C VAL A 85 -51.55 -47.24 0.29
N ALA A 86 -52.37 -46.79 1.24
CA ALA A 86 -51.93 -46.49 2.60
C ALA A 86 -52.12 -47.69 3.54
N TYR A 87 -53.26 -48.39 3.41
CA TYR A 87 -53.55 -49.58 4.20
C TYR A 87 -54.51 -50.52 3.46
N VAL A 88 -54.44 -51.79 3.82
CA VAL A 88 -55.36 -52.84 3.39
C VAL A 88 -55.99 -53.44 4.64
N LEU A 89 -57.32 -53.41 4.70
CA LEU A 89 -58.11 -53.93 5.82
C LEU A 89 -58.96 -55.08 5.31
N ILE A 90 -58.92 -56.20 6.01
CA ILE A 90 -59.66 -57.42 5.67
C ILE A 90 -60.40 -57.90 6.92
N LYS A 91 -61.72 -58.07 6.79
CA LYS A 91 -62.56 -58.69 7.82
C LYS A 91 -63.08 -60.02 7.36
N PHE A 92 -62.75 -61.05 8.14
CA PHE A 92 -63.25 -62.40 7.95
C PHE A 92 -64.65 -62.53 8.56
N ALA A 93 -65.46 -63.44 8.03
CA ALA A 93 -66.82 -63.66 8.48
C ALA A 93 -66.90 -64.84 9.47
N ASN A 94 -67.47 -65.95 9.04
CA ASN A 94 -67.63 -67.21 9.78
C ASN A 94 -66.41 -68.16 9.67
N SER A 95 -65.22 -67.64 9.34
CA SER A 95 -63.98 -68.41 9.28
C SER A 95 -62.85 -67.72 10.04
N PRO A 96 -61.89 -68.48 10.59
CA PRO A 96 -60.71 -67.90 11.22
C PRO A 96 -59.79 -67.28 10.17
N ARG A 97 -58.91 -66.36 10.64
CA ARG A 97 -57.86 -65.78 9.80
C ARG A 97 -56.91 -66.88 9.26
N PRO A 98 -56.35 -66.72 8.05
CA PRO A 98 -55.38 -67.65 7.48
C PRO A 98 -54.16 -67.83 8.39
N ASP A 99 -53.55 -69.02 8.32
CA ASP A 99 -52.29 -69.31 9.01
C ASP A 99 -51.14 -68.65 8.24
N LEU A 100 -50.92 -69.10 7.00
CA LEU A 100 -49.85 -68.64 6.11
C LEU A 100 -50.45 -67.97 4.88
N TRP A 101 -50.05 -66.73 4.60
CA TRP A 101 -50.48 -66.01 3.41
C TRP A 101 -49.55 -64.83 3.09
N VAL A 102 -49.67 -64.29 1.88
CA VAL A 102 -48.85 -63.19 1.37
C VAL A 102 -49.75 -62.11 0.80
N LEU A 103 -49.46 -60.85 1.14
CA LEU A 103 -50.04 -59.69 0.49
C LEU A 103 -49.10 -59.23 -0.62
N GLU A 104 -49.59 -59.14 -1.85
CA GLU A 104 -48.81 -58.79 -3.04
C GLU A 104 -49.44 -57.62 -3.80
N ARG A 105 -48.62 -56.94 -4.60
CA ARG A 105 -49.03 -55.83 -5.47
C ARG A 105 -48.45 -55.94 -6.87
N SER A 106 -49.09 -55.28 -7.81
CA SER A 106 -48.61 -55.05 -9.18
C SER A 106 -48.64 -53.56 -9.48
N ILE A 107 -47.67 -53.08 -10.27
CA ILE A 107 -47.63 -51.70 -10.81
C ILE A 107 -47.84 -51.64 -12.33
N ASN A 108 -47.99 -52.79 -12.98
CA ASN A 108 -48.08 -52.95 -14.43
C ASN A 108 -49.34 -53.72 -14.84
N PHE A 109 -50.48 -53.38 -14.24
CA PHE A 109 -51.81 -53.91 -14.59
C PHE A 109 -51.91 -55.45 -14.52
N GLY A 110 -51.25 -56.06 -13.52
CA GLY A 110 -51.37 -57.47 -13.18
C GLY A 110 -50.41 -58.40 -13.91
N GLN A 111 -49.42 -57.86 -14.63
CA GLN A 111 -48.42 -58.67 -15.35
C GLN A 111 -47.37 -59.26 -14.40
N THR A 112 -46.87 -58.48 -13.43
CA THR A 112 -45.91 -58.96 -12.42
C THR A 112 -46.36 -58.58 -11.01
N TYR A 113 -46.13 -59.49 -10.06
CA TYR A 113 -46.49 -59.29 -8.66
C TYR A 113 -45.25 -59.27 -7.78
N GLN A 114 -45.24 -58.33 -6.83
CA GLN A 114 -44.21 -58.20 -5.79
C GLN A 114 -44.87 -58.27 -4.41
N PRO A 115 -44.23 -58.88 -3.40
CA PRO A 115 -44.78 -58.96 -2.06
C PRO A 115 -44.70 -57.61 -1.35
N TRP A 116 -45.78 -57.24 -0.66
CA TRP A 116 -45.81 -56.15 0.32
C TRP A 116 -45.52 -56.65 1.73
N GLN A 117 -46.06 -57.82 2.09
CA GLN A 117 -45.91 -58.36 3.44
C GLN A 117 -46.18 -59.87 3.47
N TYR A 118 -45.41 -60.58 4.29
CA TYR A 118 -45.62 -62.00 4.61
C TYR A 118 -46.30 -62.17 5.98
N PHE A 119 -47.06 -63.24 6.14
CA PHE A 119 -47.75 -63.58 7.39
C PHE A 119 -47.46 -65.02 7.79
N ALA A 120 -47.14 -65.26 9.07
CA ALA A 120 -46.65 -66.52 9.66
C ALA A 120 -45.21 -66.94 9.29
N CYS A 121 -44.20 -66.19 9.76
CA CYS A 121 -42.79 -66.56 9.68
C CYS A 121 -42.18 -66.91 11.05
N GLU A 122 -41.04 -67.60 11.05
CA GLU A 122 -40.28 -67.94 12.26
C GLU A 122 -39.54 -66.74 12.86
N THR A 123 -39.17 -65.76 12.03
CA THR A 123 -38.44 -64.55 12.42
C THR A 123 -39.26 -63.29 12.16
N ILE A 124 -39.35 -62.41 13.16
CA ILE A 124 -39.99 -61.09 13.04
C ILE A 124 -38.93 -60.08 12.62
N GLU A 125 -39.13 -59.44 11.47
CA GLU A 125 -38.22 -58.43 10.93
C GLU A 125 -38.69 -57.02 11.30
N ARG A 126 -37.74 -56.12 11.61
CA ARG A 126 -38.02 -54.70 11.89
C ARG A 126 -37.80 -53.89 10.62
N ILE A 127 -38.65 -52.88 10.41
CA ILE A 127 -38.52 -51.96 9.27
C ILE A 127 -37.35 -51.01 9.53
N ASN A 128 -36.34 -51.04 8.66
CA ASN A 128 -35.22 -50.10 8.65
C ASN A 128 -35.27 -49.16 7.45
N ASN A 129 -35.73 -49.65 6.28
CA ASN A 129 -35.88 -48.89 5.04
C ASN A 129 -37.36 -48.84 4.60
N ASP A 130 -37.67 -47.85 3.75
CA ASP A 130 -39.04 -47.64 3.25
C ASP A 130 -39.54 -48.76 2.33
N ASP A 131 -38.66 -49.55 1.73
CA ASP A 131 -38.96 -50.66 0.82
C ASP A 131 -38.84 -52.06 1.46
N ASP A 132 -38.49 -52.16 2.75
CA ASP A 132 -38.36 -53.44 3.45
C ASP A 132 -39.68 -54.22 3.43
N ILE A 133 -39.62 -55.49 3.08
CA ILE A 133 -40.77 -56.41 3.05
C ILE A 133 -40.77 -57.20 4.36
N VAL A 134 -41.71 -56.90 5.25
CA VAL A 134 -41.72 -57.50 6.59
C VAL A 134 -42.53 -58.79 6.66
N CYS A 135 -42.27 -59.57 7.71
CA CYS A 135 -43.14 -60.66 8.11
C CYS A 135 -43.66 -60.49 9.55
N THR A 136 -44.95 -60.78 9.76
CA THR A 136 -45.60 -60.73 11.08
C THR A 136 -46.36 -62.02 11.39
N THR A 137 -46.43 -62.37 12.68
CA THR A 137 -47.25 -63.47 13.21
C THR A 137 -48.43 -62.98 14.04
N GLU A 138 -48.61 -61.65 14.17
CA GLU A 138 -49.64 -61.03 15.02
C GLU A 138 -51.06 -61.47 14.64
N TYR A 139 -51.32 -61.55 13.33
CA TYR A 139 -52.62 -61.89 12.77
C TYR A 139 -52.80 -63.39 12.46
N SER A 140 -51.75 -64.21 12.67
CA SER A 140 -51.77 -65.66 12.37
C SER A 140 -52.32 -66.52 13.52
N ARG A 141 -52.70 -65.90 14.65
CA ARG A 141 -53.37 -66.62 15.76
C ARG A 141 -54.79 -67.01 15.38
N ILE A 142 -55.19 -68.24 15.74
CA ILE A 142 -56.50 -68.81 15.41
C ILE A 142 -57.69 -68.13 16.09
N VAL A 143 -57.47 -67.42 17.21
CA VAL A 143 -58.49 -66.61 17.87
C VAL A 143 -58.43 -65.19 17.29
N PRO A 144 -59.57 -64.58 16.91
CA PRO A 144 -60.94 -65.08 16.99
C PRO A 144 -61.30 -66.04 15.85
N LEU A 145 -62.24 -66.96 16.11
CA LEU A 145 -62.70 -67.96 15.13
C LEU A 145 -63.67 -67.38 14.10
N GLU A 146 -64.28 -66.23 14.39
CA GLU A 146 -65.19 -65.49 13.54
C GLU A 146 -64.89 -63.99 13.68
N ASN A 147 -65.25 -63.20 12.68
CA ASN A 147 -65.07 -61.74 12.69
C ASN A 147 -63.61 -61.32 12.93
N GLY A 148 -62.65 -62.13 12.48
CA GLY A 148 -61.23 -61.82 12.57
C GLY A 148 -60.86 -60.66 11.66
N GLU A 149 -60.14 -59.69 12.19
CA GLU A 149 -59.68 -58.53 11.44
C GLU A 149 -58.17 -58.59 11.21
N ILE A 150 -57.76 -58.17 10.01
CA ILE A 150 -56.38 -57.97 9.64
C ILE A 150 -56.24 -56.55 9.10
N VAL A 151 -55.37 -55.77 9.75
CA VAL A 151 -55.05 -54.41 9.32
C VAL A 151 -53.59 -54.36 8.92
N VAL A 152 -53.35 -54.05 7.65
CA VAL A 152 -52.00 -53.91 7.08
C VAL A 152 -51.77 -52.45 6.74
N SER A 153 -50.87 -51.78 7.47
CA SER A 153 -50.43 -50.44 7.12
C SER A 153 -49.15 -50.50 6.29
N LEU A 154 -49.15 -49.87 5.12
CA LEU A 154 -47.97 -49.79 4.25
C LEU A 154 -47.08 -48.58 4.58
N VAL A 155 -47.59 -47.61 5.34
CA VAL A 155 -46.92 -46.35 5.65
C VAL A 155 -46.42 -46.32 7.10
N ASN A 156 -47.20 -46.83 8.06
CA ASN A 156 -46.84 -46.73 9.47
C ASN A 156 -45.56 -47.53 9.79
N GLY A 157 -44.67 -46.93 10.58
CA GLY A 157 -43.41 -47.55 10.99
C GLY A 157 -42.28 -47.46 9.97
N ARG A 158 -42.50 -46.83 8.80
CA ARG A 158 -41.46 -46.59 7.79
C ARG A 158 -40.80 -45.20 7.94
N PRO A 159 -39.48 -45.04 7.77
CA PRO A 159 -38.77 -43.76 7.96
C PRO A 159 -39.35 -42.58 7.16
N GLY A 160 -39.76 -42.82 5.91
CA GLY A 160 -40.31 -41.81 5.00
C GLY A 160 -41.76 -41.40 5.30
N ALA A 161 -42.42 -42.04 6.28
CA ALA A 161 -43.82 -41.76 6.61
C ALA A 161 -44.04 -40.30 7.06
N MET A 162 -43.09 -39.75 7.83
CA MET A 162 -43.15 -38.36 8.31
C MET A 162 -43.02 -37.35 7.17
N ASN A 163 -42.48 -37.75 6.02
CA ASN A 163 -42.30 -36.87 4.88
C ASN A 163 -42.55 -37.57 3.54
N PHE A 164 -43.74 -38.15 3.38
CA PHE A 164 -44.13 -38.96 2.23
C PHE A 164 -43.89 -38.27 0.88
N SER A 165 -44.11 -36.94 0.80
CA SER A 165 -43.92 -36.16 -0.44
C SER A 165 -42.48 -36.18 -0.94
N TYR A 166 -41.50 -36.35 -0.05
CA TYR A 166 -40.06 -36.27 -0.33
C TYR A 166 -39.34 -37.62 -0.28
N SER A 167 -40.01 -38.72 0.12
CA SER A 167 -39.44 -40.06 0.02
C SER A 167 -39.87 -40.72 -1.30
N PRO A 168 -39.02 -40.73 -2.35
CA PRO A 168 -39.35 -41.41 -3.60
C PRO A 168 -39.51 -42.92 -3.39
N VAL A 169 -38.70 -43.50 -2.49
CA VAL A 169 -38.73 -44.94 -2.17
C VAL A 169 -40.10 -45.35 -1.60
N LEU A 170 -40.62 -44.61 -0.63
CA LEU A 170 -41.93 -44.91 -0.03
C LEU A 170 -43.09 -44.66 -1.00
N ARG A 171 -42.99 -43.61 -1.83
CA ARG A 171 -43.97 -43.35 -2.90
C ARG A 171 -44.03 -44.52 -3.87
N ASP A 172 -42.88 -45.06 -4.27
CA ASP A 172 -42.82 -46.19 -5.19
C ASP A 172 -43.25 -47.51 -4.54
N PHE A 173 -42.96 -47.70 -3.25
CA PHE A 173 -43.39 -48.87 -2.49
C PHE A 173 -44.92 -48.95 -2.34
N THR A 174 -45.59 -47.82 -2.09
CA THR A 174 -47.05 -47.74 -1.91
C THR A 174 -47.86 -47.76 -3.21
N LYS A 175 -47.21 -47.63 -4.38
CA LYS A 175 -47.89 -47.66 -5.69
C LYS A 175 -48.44 -49.05 -6.00
N ALA A 176 -49.69 -49.12 -6.45
CA ALA A 176 -50.28 -50.32 -7.01
C ALA A 176 -51.37 -50.02 -8.04
N THR A 177 -51.46 -50.85 -9.07
CA THR A 177 -52.61 -50.99 -9.97
C THR A 177 -53.48 -52.19 -9.58
N ASN A 178 -52.87 -53.25 -9.04
CA ASN A 178 -53.57 -54.45 -8.60
C ASN A 178 -53.03 -54.92 -7.26
N ILE A 179 -53.91 -55.46 -6.43
CA ILE A 179 -53.58 -56.01 -5.12
C ILE A 179 -54.00 -57.48 -5.09
N ARG A 180 -53.13 -58.37 -4.64
CA ARG A 180 -53.40 -59.81 -4.57
C ARG A 180 -53.20 -60.32 -3.13
N LEU A 181 -54.27 -60.89 -2.59
CA LEU A 181 -54.26 -61.66 -1.35
C LEU A 181 -54.02 -63.11 -1.73
N ARG A 182 -52.83 -63.64 -1.42
CA ARG A 182 -52.45 -65.02 -1.72
C ARG A 182 -52.48 -65.85 -0.44
N PHE A 183 -53.61 -66.49 -0.17
CA PHE A 183 -53.76 -67.42 0.94
C PHE A 183 -53.07 -68.74 0.60
N LEU A 184 -52.22 -69.24 1.49
CA LEU A 184 -51.43 -70.47 1.28
C LEU A 184 -51.86 -71.60 2.22
N ARG A 185 -52.36 -71.27 3.42
CA ARG A 185 -52.73 -72.27 4.42
C ARG A 185 -53.85 -71.80 5.37
N THR A 186 -54.83 -72.67 5.55
CA THR A 186 -55.92 -72.51 6.53
C THR A 186 -55.44 -72.80 7.95
N ASN A 187 -55.90 -72.02 8.92
CA ASN A 187 -55.59 -72.17 10.34
C ASN A 187 -56.44 -73.28 10.98
N THR A 188 -55.84 -74.07 11.89
CA THR A 188 -56.47 -75.30 12.42
C THR A 188 -56.29 -75.43 13.93
N LEU A 189 -57.34 -75.88 14.61
CA LEU A 189 -57.25 -76.23 16.03
C LEU A 189 -56.35 -77.45 16.23
N LEU A 190 -55.51 -77.45 17.27
CA LEU A 190 -54.52 -78.50 17.53
C LEU A 190 -55.14 -79.91 17.56
N GLY A 191 -56.36 -80.05 18.10
CA GLY A 191 -57.09 -81.33 18.15
C GLY A 191 -57.64 -81.84 16.82
N HIS A 192 -57.65 -81.02 15.77
CA HIS A 192 -58.15 -81.38 14.43
C HIS A 192 -57.02 -81.62 13.42
N LEU A 193 -55.75 -81.48 13.83
CA LEU A 193 -54.57 -81.64 12.96
C LEU A 193 -54.49 -83.04 12.34
N MET A 194 -54.71 -84.09 13.14
CA MET A 194 -54.69 -85.48 12.62
C MET A 194 -55.85 -85.75 11.65
N GLY A 195 -57.05 -85.23 11.93
CA GLY A 195 -58.21 -85.37 11.04
C GLY A 195 -58.05 -84.61 9.70
N LYS A 196 -57.40 -83.44 9.72
CA LYS A 196 -57.03 -82.71 8.48
C LYS A 196 -55.96 -83.46 7.67
N ALA A 197 -54.94 -84.01 8.33
CA ALA A 197 -53.89 -84.79 7.67
C ALA A 197 -54.41 -86.08 7.03
N LEU A 198 -55.38 -86.73 7.68
CA LEU A 198 -56.07 -87.95 7.21
C LEU A 198 -57.23 -87.67 6.25
N ARG A 199 -57.50 -86.40 5.90
CA ARG A 199 -58.59 -85.96 4.99
C ARG A 199 -59.99 -86.39 5.43
N ASP A 200 -60.24 -86.44 6.73
CA ASP A 200 -61.56 -86.76 7.27
C ASP A 200 -62.59 -85.70 6.82
N PRO A 201 -63.65 -86.06 6.05
CA PRO A 201 -64.67 -85.13 5.58
C PRO A 201 -65.37 -84.38 6.70
N THR A 202 -65.52 -85.00 7.87
CA THR A 202 -66.18 -84.40 9.04
C THR A 202 -65.37 -83.25 9.66
N VAL A 203 -64.06 -83.25 9.42
CA VAL A 203 -63.11 -82.22 9.87
C VAL A 203 -62.79 -81.22 8.75
N THR A 204 -62.59 -81.70 7.52
CA THR A 204 -62.17 -80.86 6.38
C THR A 204 -63.27 -79.96 5.82
N ARG A 205 -64.55 -80.26 6.06
CA ARG A 205 -65.69 -79.39 5.72
C ARG A 205 -65.72 -78.05 6.50
N ARG A 206 -64.94 -77.94 7.59
CA ARG A 206 -64.89 -76.77 8.50
C ARG A 206 -63.82 -75.76 8.13
N TYR A 207 -62.94 -76.11 7.19
CA TYR A 207 -61.79 -75.29 6.83
C TYR A 207 -62.00 -74.73 5.42
N TYR A 208 -62.29 -73.43 5.39
CA TYR A 208 -62.47 -72.59 4.22
C TYR A 208 -62.11 -71.16 4.61
N TYR A 209 -62.01 -70.26 3.63
CA TYR A 209 -61.85 -68.82 3.86
C TYR A 209 -63.17 -68.11 3.62
N SER A 210 -63.49 -67.11 4.43
CA SER A 210 -64.65 -66.26 4.24
C SER A 210 -64.35 -64.81 4.59
N ILE A 211 -64.70 -63.90 3.68
CA ILE A 211 -64.37 -62.47 3.78
C ILE A 211 -65.67 -61.69 3.60
N LYS A 212 -65.99 -60.84 4.58
CA LYS A 212 -67.16 -59.95 4.51
C LYS A 212 -66.84 -58.54 4.05
N ASP A 213 -65.62 -58.07 4.28
CA ASP A 213 -65.24 -56.70 3.93
C ASP A 213 -63.74 -56.64 3.59
N ILE A 214 -63.44 -56.10 2.41
CA ILE A 214 -62.12 -55.71 1.94
C ILE A 214 -62.16 -54.21 1.70
N SER A 215 -61.46 -53.48 2.56
CA SER A 215 -61.38 -52.03 2.49
C SER A 215 -59.93 -51.61 2.19
N ILE A 216 -59.71 -50.92 1.08
CA ILE A 216 -58.40 -50.41 0.67
C ILE A 216 -58.41 -48.89 0.82
N GLY A 217 -57.58 -48.38 1.72
CA GLY A 217 -57.36 -46.95 1.87
C GLY A 217 -56.24 -46.48 0.95
N GLY A 218 -56.51 -45.48 0.11
CA GLY A 218 -55.51 -44.92 -0.80
C GLY A 218 -55.99 -43.66 -1.53
N ARG A 219 -55.13 -43.14 -2.41
CA ARG A 219 -55.43 -41.99 -3.29
C ARG A 219 -54.82 -42.19 -4.67
N CYS A 220 -55.39 -41.57 -5.71
CA CYS A 220 -54.81 -41.66 -7.05
C CYS A 220 -53.43 -41.00 -7.11
N VAL A 221 -52.61 -41.42 -8.07
CA VAL A 221 -51.32 -40.80 -8.34
C VAL A 221 -51.46 -39.66 -9.35
N CYS A 222 -51.69 -38.44 -8.86
CA CYS A 222 -51.76 -37.23 -9.70
C CYS A 222 -50.55 -36.29 -9.55
N ASN A 223 -49.48 -36.77 -8.91
CA ASN A 223 -48.24 -36.01 -8.64
C ASN A 223 -48.45 -34.65 -7.94
N GLY A 224 -49.59 -34.47 -7.27
CA GLY A 224 -49.97 -33.22 -6.59
C GLY A 224 -50.51 -32.12 -7.52
N HIS A 225 -50.79 -32.44 -8.78
CA HIS A 225 -51.40 -31.51 -9.75
C HIS A 225 -52.90 -31.74 -9.96
N ALA A 226 -53.56 -32.57 -9.16
CA ALA A 226 -55.02 -32.70 -9.19
C ALA A 226 -55.56 -32.91 -7.78
N GLU A 227 -56.72 -32.31 -7.51
CA GLU A 227 -57.45 -32.46 -6.24
C GLU A 227 -58.33 -33.73 -6.24
N ALA A 228 -58.85 -34.10 -7.42
CA ALA A 228 -59.77 -35.23 -7.59
C ALA A 228 -59.46 -36.05 -8.86
N CYS A 229 -60.00 -37.27 -8.89
CA CYS A 229 -59.96 -38.15 -10.05
C CYS A 229 -61.40 -38.54 -10.38
N ASN A 230 -61.82 -38.23 -11.60
CA ASN A 230 -63.18 -38.49 -12.07
C ASN A 230 -63.13 -39.47 -13.25
N ALA A 231 -64.22 -40.21 -13.45
CA ALA A 231 -64.37 -41.05 -14.63
C ALA A 231 -64.63 -40.16 -15.86
N LYS A 232 -63.64 -40.06 -16.75
CA LYS A 232 -63.74 -39.25 -17.98
C LYS A 232 -64.31 -40.02 -19.17
N ASP A 233 -64.20 -41.34 -19.17
CA ASP A 233 -64.72 -42.19 -20.24
C ASP A 233 -66.17 -42.62 -19.94
N PRO A 234 -67.16 -42.22 -20.76
CA PRO A 234 -68.55 -42.64 -20.59
C PRO A 234 -68.76 -44.15 -20.69
N ASN A 235 -67.85 -44.89 -21.35
CA ASN A 235 -67.95 -46.33 -21.55
C ASN A 235 -67.31 -47.16 -20.42
N ASP A 236 -66.46 -46.55 -19.59
CA ASP A 236 -65.78 -47.22 -18.47
C ASP A 236 -65.80 -46.32 -17.21
N PRO A 237 -66.92 -46.32 -16.47
CA PRO A 237 -67.09 -45.47 -15.29
C PRO A 237 -66.19 -45.85 -14.11
N TYR A 238 -65.47 -46.99 -14.18
CA TYR A 238 -64.56 -47.45 -13.12
C TYR A 238 -63.11 -46.99 -13.36
N LYS A 239 -62.81 -46.45 -14.55
CA LYS A 239 -61.51 -45.89 -14.88
C LYS A 239 -61.46 -44.41 -14.53
N LEU A 240 -60.95 -44.13 -13.33
CA LEU A 240 -60.74 -42.77 -12.86
C LEU A 240 -59.49 -42.17 -13.53
N GLN A 241 -59.55 -40.88 -13.88
CA GLN A 241 -58.41 -40.10 -14.40
C GLN A 241 -58.27 -38.81 -13.59
N CYS A 242 -57.03 -38.38 -13.34
CA CYS A 242 -56.76 -37.13 -12.63
C CYS A 242 -57.33 -35.91 -13.39
N ASP A 243 -57.96 -35.00 -12.66
CA ASP A 243 -58.33 -33.67 -13.16
C ASP A 243 -57.15 -32.72 -13.03
N CYS A 244 -56.21 -32.87 -13.97
CA CYS A 244 -54.96 -32.12 -13.96
C CYS A 244 -55.19 -30.61 -14.00
N GLN A 245 -54.51 -29.93 -13.08
CA GLN A 245 -54.36 -28.49 -12.93
C GLN A 245 -52.90 -28.09 -13.17
N HIS A 246 -52.51 -26.87 -12.83
CA HIS A 246 -51.12 -26.40 -12.92
C HIS A 246 -50.51 -26.54 -14.34
N ASN A 247 -51.37 -26.46 -15.37
CA ASN A 247 -51.03 -26.65 -16.79
C ASN A 247 -50.34 -27.99 -17.09
N THR A 248 -50.67 -29.02 -16.32
CA THR A 248 -50.23 -30.39 -16.55
C THR A 248 -51.29 -31.20 -17.29
N CYS A 249 -50.84 -32.16 -18.07
CA CYS A 249 -51.66 -33.02 -18.91
C CYS A 249 -51.23 -34.48 -18.71
N GLY A 250 -52.08 -35.45 -19.10
CA GLY A 250 -51.82 -36.89 -18.93
C GLY A 250 -52.85 -37.60 -18.04
N VAL A 251 -52.67 -38.90 -17.82
CA VAL A 251 -53.56 -39.68 -16.93
C VAL A 251 -53.24 -39.46 -15.45
N SER A 252 -51.97 -39.18 -15.16
CA SER A 252 -51.40 -38.94 -13.83
C SER A 252 -50.80 -37.54 -13.67
N CYS A 253 -51.08 -36.63 -14.61
CA CYS A 253 -50.52 -35.27 -14.65
C CYS A 253 -48.99 -35.26 -14.67
N ASP A 254 -48.42 -36.16 -15.48
CA ASP A 254 -47.00 -36.50 -15.56
C ASP A 254 -46.23 -35.74 -16.65
N GLN A 255 -46.89 -34.85 -17.39
CA GLN A 255 -46.29 -34.01 -18.42
C GLN A 255 -46.94 -32.61 -18.44
N CYS A 256 -46.24 -31.63 -19.00
CA CYS A 256 -46.80 -30.31 -19.26
C CYS A 256 -47.74 -30.33 -20.47
N CYS A 257 -48.75 -29.46 -20.47
CA CYS A 257 -49.62 -29.31 -21.63
C CYS A 257 -48.89 -28.64 -22.82
N PRO A 258 -49.33 -28.88 -24.07
CA PRO A 258 -48.75 -28.21 -25.25
C PRO A 258 -48.73 -26.69 -25.10
N GLY A 259 -47.61 -26.06 -25.48
CA GLY A 259 -47.36 -24.63 -25.25
C GLY A 259 -46.85 -24.24 -23.85
N TYR A 260 -46.82 -25.16 -22.86
CA TYR A 260 -46.38 -24.90 -21.48
C TYR A 260 -45.02 -25.53 -21.14
N ASN A 261 -44.12 -25.59 -22.12
CA ASN A 261 -42.83 -26.26 -22.00
C ASN A 261 -41.67 -25.27 -21.78
N GLN A 262 -41.91 -24.16 -21.06
CA GLN A 262 -40.84 -23.20 -20.76
C GLN A 262 -39.82 -23.78 -19.77
N LEU A 263 -40.31 -24.54 -18.78
CA LEU A 263 -39.52 -25.21 -17.74
C LEU A 263 -39.75 -26.73 -17.79
N PRO A 264 -38.81 -27.55 -17.28
CA PRO A 264 -39.01 -28.98 -17.21
C PRO A 264 -40.11 -29.33 -16.19
N TRP A 265 -40.98 -30.29 -16.53
CA TRP A 265 -42.03 -30.78 -15.65
C TRP A 265 -41.46 -31.31 -14.31
N LYS A 266 -42.13 -30.99 -13.20
CA LYS A 266 -41.78 -31.46 -11.85
C LYS A 266 -43.04 -31.73 -11.04
N PRO A 267 -43.05 -32.77 -10.18
CA PRO A 267 -44.19 -33.03 -9.29
C PRO A 267 -44.37 -31.87 -8.29
N ALA A 268 -45.60 -31.61 -7.87
CA ALA A 268 -45.89 -30.61 -6.86
C ALA A 268 -45.33 -31.01 -5.48
N THR A 269 -44.92 -30.00 -4.71
CA THR A 269 -44.36 -30.14 -3.35
C THR A 269 -45.21 -29.36 -2.36
N THR A 270 -44.94 -29.49 -1.05
CA THR A 270 -45.66 -28.71 -0.02
C THR A 270 -45.43 -27.21 -0.11
N TYR A 271 -44.32 -26.77 -0.72
CA TYR A 271 -43.95 -25.35 -0.81
C TYR A 271 -44.18 -24.73 -2.20
N SER A 272 -44.26 -25.54 -3.25
CA SER A 272 -44.42 -25.09 -4.63
C SER A 272 -45.25 -26.08 -5.41
N ALA A 273 -46.26 -25.57 -6.12
CA ALA A 273 -47.10 -26.34 -7.04
C ALA A 273 -46.33 -26.84 -8.27
N ASN A 274 -45.16 -26.26 -8.58
CA ASN A 274 -44.35 -26.56 -9.75
C ASN A 274 -45.18 -26.61 -11.04
N GLU A 275 -45.97 -25.56 -11.24
CA GLU A 275 -46.81 -25.43 -12.42
C GLU A 275 -46.00 -25.26 -13.71
N CYS A 276 -46.53 -25.81 -14.80
CA CYS A 276 -45.91 -25.69 -16.11
C CYS A 276 -46.13 -24.27 -16.64
N GLU A 277 -45.05 -23.67 -17.13
CA GLU A 277 -45.01 -22.28 -17.55
C GLU A 277 -45.14 -22.17 -19.10
N PRO A 278 -46.01 -21.26 -19.61
CA PRO A 278 -46.18 -21.06 -21.05
C PRO A 278 -44.93 -20.51 -21.71
N CYS A 279 -44.65 -20.97 -22.93
CA CYS A 279 -43.55 -20.43 -23.73
C CYS A 279 -43.88 -19.06 -24.29
N ASN A 280 -42.89 -18.18 -24.36
CA ASN A 280 -43.03 -16.88 -25.00
C ASN A 280 -42.63 -16.94 -26.47
N CYS A 281 -43.61 -17.03 -27.37
CA CYS A 281 -43.36 -17.05 -28.81
C CYS A 281 -43.76 -15.76 -29.53
N HIS A 282 -43.85 -14.62 -28.80
CA HIS A 282 -44.23 -13.32 -29.36
C HIS A 282 -45.53 -13.35 -30.21
N ARG A 283 -46.49 -14.23 -29.87
CA ARG A 283 -47.72 -14.48 -30.65
C ARG A 283 -47.49 -14.91 -32.11
N HIS A 284 -46.29 -15.36 -32.44
CA HIS A 284 -45.94 -15.97 -33.72
C HIS A 284 -46.04 -17.50 -33.70
N SER A 285 -46.17 -18.08 -32.51
CA SER A 285 -46.53 -19.49 -32.30
C SER A 285 -47.30 -19.65 -30.98
N PHE A 286 -48.02 -20.77 -30.83
CA PHE A 286 -48.74 -21.16 -29.62
C PHE A 286 -48.26 -22.49 -29.03
N ASP A 287 -47.29 -23.14 -29.68
CA ASP A 287 -46.80 -24.44 -29.26
C ASP A 287 -45.26 -24.44 -29.22
N CYS A 288 -44.72 -25.21 -28.28
CA CYS A 288 -43.29 -25.24 -27.99
C CYS A 288 -42.88 -26.56 -27.32
N TYR A 289 -41.61 -26.89 -27.41
CA TYR A 289 -41.00 -27.99 -26.67
C TYR A 289 -39.88 -27.48 -25.77
N TYR A 290 -39.58 -28.24 -24.72
CA TYR A 290 -38.48 -27.93 -23.82
C TYR A 290 -37.17 -28.52 -24.36
N ASP A 291 -36.15 -27.68 -24.49
CA ASP A 291 -34.78 -28.08 -24.84
C ASP A 291 -33.81 -27.75 -23.68
N PRO A 292 -33.17 -28.77 -23.07
CA PRO A 292 -32.25 -28.57 -21.96
C PRO A 292 -30.98 -27.80 -22.35
N GLU A 293 -30.53 -27.85 -23.62
CA GLU A 293 -29.38 -27.08 -24.07
C GLU A 293 -29.69 -25.59 -24.15
N VAL A 294 -30.90 -25.26 -24.60
CA VAL A 294 -31.39 -23.87 -24.65
C VAL A 294 -31.53 -23.31 -23.24
N ASP A 295 -32.00 -24.10 -22.28
CA ASP A 295 -32.10 -23.70 -20.87
C ASP A 295 -30.72 -23.42 -20.26
N GLN A 296 -29.75 -24.30 -20.47
CA GLN A 296 -28.37 -24.10 -20.00
C GLN A 296 -27.73 -22.82 -20.56
N ARG A 297 -28.03 -22.48 -21.82
CA ARG A 297 -27.53 -21.28 -22.48
C ARG A 297 -28.37 -20.02 -22.21
N ARG A 298 -29.46 -20.14 -21.44
CA ARG A 298 -30.46 -19.08 -21.22
C ARG A 298 -30.98 -18.50 -22.53
N GLY A 299 -31.19 -19.37 -23.52
CA GLY A 299 -31.55 -19.01 -24.88
C GLY A 299 -33.04 -18.74 -25.10
N SER A 300 -33.91 -19.16 -24.17
CA SER A 300 -35.35 -18.93 -24.24
C SER A 300 -35.79 -17.81 -23.31
N LEU A 301 -36.68 -16.96 -23.80
CA LEU A 301 -37.35 -15.91 -23.06
C LEU A 301 -38.62 -16.44 -22.39
N ASP A 302 -38.84 -16.08 -21.13
CA ASP A 302 -40.09 -16.34 -20.41
C ASP A 302 -41.17 -15.28 -20.71
N ILE A 303 -42.38 -15.46 -20.16
CA ILE A 303 -43.49 -14.50 -20.34
C ILE A 303 -43.28 -13.15 -19.65
N HIS A 304 -42.31 -13.07 -18.73
CA HIS A 304 -41.95 -11.86 -18.00
C HIS A 304 -40.79 -11.09 -18.66
N GLY A 305 -40.23 -11.61 -19.75
CA GLY A 305 -39.12 -11.00 -20.49
C GLY A 305 -37.75 -11.32 -19.91
N HIS A 306 -37.61 -12.37 -19.09
CA HIS A 306 -36.34 -12.85 -18.58
C HIS A 306 -35.85 -14.08 -19.36
N HIS A 307 -34.53 -14.14 -19.58
CA HIS A 307 -33.89 -15.29 -20.22
C HIS A 307 -33.76 -16.46 -19.23
N ARG A 308 -34.83 -17.26 -19.14
CA ARG A 308 -34.95 -18.38 -18.20
C ARG A 308 -35.77 -19.49 -18.83
N GLY A 309 -35.31 -20.73 -18.74
CA GLY A 309 -36.01 -21.88 -19.30
C GLY A 309 -35.50 -22.26 -20.69
N GLY A 310 -36.04 -23.37 -21.19
CA GLY A 310 -35.62 -24.03 -22.42
C GLY A 310 -36.71 -24.09 -23.49
N GLY A 311 -37.77 -23.29 -23.38
CA GLY A 311 -38.90 -23.34 -24.32
C GLY A 311 -38.49 -22.91 -25.73
N VAL A 312 -38.66 -23.78 -26.72
CA VAL A 312 -38.39 -23.49 -28.13
C VAL A 312 -39.70 -23.51 -28.91
N CYS A 313 -40.03 -22.40 -29.55
CA CYS A 313 -41.25 -22.23 -30.32
C CYS A 313 -41.24 -23.05 -31.61
N LEU A 314 -42.39 -23.66 -31.91
CA LEU A 314 -42.58 -24.45 -33.12
C LEU A 314 -43.29 -23.63 -34.20
N ASN A 315 -42.93 -23.78 -35.48
CA ASN A 315 -43.63 -23.18 -36.62
C ASN A 315 -43.88 -21.66 -36.50
N CYS A 316 -42.82 -20.87 -36.28
CA CYS A 316 -42.89 -19.41 -36.22
C CYS A 316 -43.57 -18.81 -37.47
N GLN A 317 -44.67 -18.09 -37.26
CA GLN A 317 -45.46 -17.43 -38.31
C GLN A 317 -44.99 -15.98 -38.54
N HIS A 318 -45.61 -15.27 -39.48
CA HIS A 318 -45.33 -13.85 -39.76
C HIS A 318 -43.87 -13.55 -40.19
N HIS A 319 -43.25 -14.48 -40.93
CA HIS A 319 -41.86 -14.39 -41.41
C HIS A 319 -40.82 -14.23 -40.30
N THR A 320 -41.14 -14.76 -39.11
CA THR A 320 -40.24 -14.78 -37.96
C THR A 320 -39.51 -16.12 -37.83
N THR A 321 -38.41 -16.11 -37.08
CA THR A 321 -37.54 -17.26 -36.79
C THR A 321 -36.80 -17.01 -35.47
N GLY A 322 -36.21 -18.04 -34.90
CA GLY A 322 -35.54 -17.98 -33.59
C GLY A 322 -36.18 -18.87 -32.54
N VAL A 323 -35.64 -18.83 -31.32
CA VAL A 323 -36.11 -19.67 -30.20
C VAL A 323 -37.49 -19.22 -29.72
N ASN A 324 -37.72 -17.91 -29.70
CA ASN A 324 -38.95 -17.26 -29.27
C ASN A 324 -39.70 -16.61 -30.44
N CYS A 325 -39.32 -16.92 -31.70
CA CYS A 325 -39.79 -16.26 -32.91
C CYS A 325 -39.47 -14.74 -32.92
N GLU A 326 -38.32 -14.37 -32.38
CA GLU A 326 -37.92 -12.99 -32.10
C GLU A 326 -37.17 -12.30 -33.25
N ARG A 327 -36.71 -13.06 -34.25
CA ARG A 327 -35.96 -12.56 -35.42
C ARG A 327 -36.76 -12.69 -36.69
N CYS A 328 -36.42 -11.91 -37.71
CA CYS A 328 -36.96 -12.08 -39.05
C CYS A 328 -36.12 -13.08 -39.86
N ILE A 329 -36.73 -13.75 -40.82
CA ILE A 329 -36.01 -14.53 -41.83
C ILE A 329 -35.09 -13.63 -42.69
N PRO A 330 -33.99 -14.12 -43.30
CA PRO A 330 -32.93 -13.28 -43.90
C PRO A 330 -33.33 -12.29 -45.00
N THR A 331 -34.47 -12.47 -45.66
CA THR A 331 -35.00 -11.56 -46.70
C THR A 331 -35.88 -10.44 -46.12
N TYR A 332 -36.08 -10.43 -44.80
CA TYR A 332 -36.86 -9.46 -44.06
C TYR A 332 -36.01 -8.89 -42.92
N TYR A 333 -36.26 -7.63 -42.58
CA TYR A 333 -35.66 -6.95 -41.43
C TYR A 333 -36.75 -6.53 -40.45
N ARG A 334 -36.32 -6.17 -39.23
CA ARG A 334 -37.23 -5.77 -38.18
C ARG A 334 -37.75 -4.36 -38.45
N SER A 335 -39.06 -4.22 -38.64
CA SER A 335 -39.70 -2.91 -38.83
C SER A 335 -39.63 -2.08 -37.54
N PRO A 336 -39.08 -0.85 -37.56
CA PRO A 336 -39.07 0.05 -36.40
C PRO A 336 -40.46 0.50 -35.96
N GLU A 337 -41.45 0.46 -36.85
CA GLU A 337 -42.79 1.01 -36.62
C GLU A 337 -43.74 0.03 -35.92
N HIS A 338 -43.39 -1.25 -35.89
CA HIS A 338 -44.26 -2.31 -35.37
C HIS A 338 -43.63 -3.02 -34.16
N PRO A 339 -44.39 -3.34 -33.10
CA PRO A 339 -43.89 -4.09 -31.95
C PRO A 339 -43.56 -5.54 -32.32
N VAL A 340 -42.79 -6.23 -31.47
CA VAL A 340 -42.28 -7.58 -31.79
C VAL A 340 -43.42 -8.56 -31.97
N ASP A 341 -44.48 -8.45 -31.17
CA ASP A 341 -45.63 -9.37 -31.25
C ASP A 341 -46.59 -9.08 -32.43
N SER A 342 -46.27 -8.12 -33.29
CA SER A 342 -47.12 -7.73 -34.42
C SER A 342 -46.96 -8.70 -35.60
N PRO A 343 -48.04 -9.08 -36.30
CA PRO A 343 -47.95 -9.80 -37.57
C PRO A 343 -47.15 -9.08 -38.66
N LEU A 344 -46.96 -7.77 -38.53
CA LEU A 344 -46.18 -6.92 -39.46
C LEU A 344 -44.78 -6.60 -38.91
N ALA A 345 -44.29 -7.32 -37.90
CA ALA A 345 -42.99 -7.08 -37.28
C ALA A 345 -41.81 -7.16 -38.26
N CYS A 346 -41.94 -7.94 -39.33
CA CYS A 346 -40.92 -8.15 -40.35
C CYS A 346 -41.29 -7.48 -41.68
N SER A 347 -40.42 -6.59 -42.18
CA SER A 347 -40.57 -5.90 -43.47
C SER A 347 -39.53 -6.36 -44.49
N LEU A 348 -39.88 -6.33 -45.78
CA LEU A 348 -39.04 -6.87 -46.86
C LEU A 348 -37.80 -5.98 -47.12
N CYS A 349 -36.63 -6.60 -47.34
CA CYS A 349 -35.40 -5.91 -47.75
C CYS A 349 -35.54 -5.28 -49.16
N SER A 350 -35.05 -4.05 -49.36
CA SER A 350 -35.04 -3.35 -50.67
C SER A 350 -33.61 -3.05 -51.13
N CYS A 351 -32.95 -4.04 -51.73
CA CYS A 351 -31.54 -3.96 -52.14
C CYS A 351 -31.38 -3.88 -53.66
N ASP A 352 -30.56 -2.95 -54.17
CA ASP A 352 -30.23 -2.85 -55.60
C ASP A 352 -29.22 -3.96 -55.99
N PRO A 353 -29.55 -4.84 -56.96
CA PRO A 353 -28.66 -5.93 -57.39
C PRO A 353 -27.31 -5.48 -57.95
N ARG A 354 -27.17 -4.22 -58.36
CA ARG A 354 -25.93 -3.66 -58.94
C ARG A 354 -24.88 -3.32 -57.88
N THR A 355 -25.33 -2.80 -56.74
CA THR A 355 -24.47 -2.34 -55.65
C THR A 355 -24.39 -3.34 -54.49
N SER A 356 -25.36 -4.24 -54.40
CA SER A 356 -25.46 -5.28 -53.35
C SER A 356 -24.97 -6.65 -53.85
N LEU A 357 -24.54 -7.50 -52.92
CA LEU A 357 -24.14 -8.90 -53.16
C LEU A 357 -25.35 -9.81 -53.36
N ASP A 358 -26.41 -9.59 -52.59
CA ASP A 358 -27.65 -10.36 -52.59
C ASP A 358 -28.84 -9.48 -52.12
N SER A 359 -30.05 -10.03 -52.17
CA SER A 359 -31.31 -9.46 -51.69
C SER A 359 -31.51 -9.52 -50.16
N SER A 360 -30.57 -10.15 -49.44
CA SER A 360 -30.56 -10.19 -47.99
C SER A 360 -30.07 -8.86 -47.38
N CYS A 361 -30.63 -8.51 -46.22
CA CYS A 361 -30.25 -7.32 -45.48
C CYS A 361 -30.05 -7.63 -43.99
N THR A 362 -29.30 -6.77 -43.33
CA THR A 362 -29.06 -6.83 -41.89
C THR A 362 -30.33 -6.54 -41.09
N ALA A 363 -30.30 -6.77 -39.77
CA ALA A 363 -31.44 -6.53 -38.89
C ALA A 363 -31.99 -5.09 -38.93
N SER A 364 -31.16 -4.12 -39.34
CA SER A 364 -31.51 -2.71 -39.53
C SER A 364 -32.00 -2.36 -40.95
N GLY A 365 -32.12 -3.34 -41.85
CA GLY A 365 -32.52 -3.12 -43.24
C GLY A 365 -31.37 -2.75 -44.19
N LEU A 366 -30.13 -2.68 -43.71
CA LEU A 366 -28.96 -2.36 -44.54
C LEU A 366 -28.54 -3.56 -45.39
N CYS A 367 -28.43 -3.35 -46.70
CA CYS A 367 -28.04 -4.37 -47.68
C CYS A 367 -26.56 -4.73 -47.60
N HIS A 368 -26.22 -5.95 -47.98
CA HIS A 368 -24.83 -6.39 -48.07
C HIS A 368 -24.19 -5.85 -49.36
N CYS A 369 -23.32 -4.84 -49.24
CA CYS A 369 -22.74 -4.13 -50.38
C CYS A 369 -21.54 -4.86 -50.99
N ARG A 370 -21.30 -4.64 -52.30
CA ARG A 370 -20.05 -5.07 -52.96
C ARG A 370 -18.85 -4.31 -52.37
N PRO A 371 -17.62 -4.88 -52.41
CA PRO A 371 -16.45 -4.32 -51.73
C PRO A 371 -16.09 -2.88 -52.11
N ASN A 372 -16.44 -2.45 -53.33
CA ASN A 372 -16.13 -1.12 -53.84
C ASN A 372 -17.14 -0.04 -53.37
N PHE A 373 -18.15 -0.41 -52.57
CA PHE A 373 -19.21 0.48 -52.11
C PHE A 373 -19.30 0.47 -50.58
N SER A 374 -19.47 1.65 -49.98
CA SER A 374 -19.85 1.80 -48.58
C SER A 374 -21.32 2.22 -48.53
N GLY A 375 -22.14 1.61 -47.67
CA GLY A 375 -23.58 1.91 -47.59
C GLY A 375 -24.44 1.57 -48.82
N CYS A 376 -23.86 0.96 -49.87
CA CYS A 376 -24.49 0.63 -51.16
C CYS A 376 -24.97 1.84 -51.98
N ASP A 377 -24.74 3.04 -51.45
CA ASP A 377 -25.16 4.35 -51.97
C ASP A 377 -23.98 5.30 -52.27
N ARG A 378 -22.74 4.90 -51.91
CA ARG A 378 -21.49 5.64 -52.14
C ARG A 378 -20.31 4.67 -52.33
N CYS A 379 -19.18 5.18 -52.80
CA CYS A 379 -17.97 4.37 -52.97
C CYS A 379 -17.31 4.03 -51.63
N ALA A 380 -16.62 2.89 -51.57
CA ALA A 380 -15.80 2.51 -50.41
C ALA A 380 -14.54 3.40 -50.33
N PRO A 381 -13.94 3.58 -49.14
CA PRO A 381 -12.67 4.29 -49.00
C PRO A 381 -11.60 3.76 -49.96
N GLY A 382 -10.87 4.66 -50.62
CA GLY A 382 -9.94 4.31 -51.71
C GLY A 382 -10.58 4.20 -53.09
N PHE A 383 -11.89 4.43 -53.21
CA PHE A 383 -12.60 4.49 -54.50
C PHE A 383 -13.38 5.79 -54.66
N TYR A 384 -13.51 6.26 -55.91
CA TYR A 384 -14.23 7.48 -56.26
C TYR A 384 -15.14 7.30 -57.49
N GLY A 385 -16.15 8.16 -57.64
CA GLY A 385 -16.98 8.23 -58.86
C GLY A 385 -18.24 7.36 -58.88
N TYR A 386 -19.02 7.37 -57.80
CA TYR A 386 -20.33 6.68 -57.73
C TYR A 386 -21.25 7.07 -58.91
N PRO A 387 -21.97 6.12 -59.54
CA PRO A 387 -22.16 4.72 -59.16
C PRO A 387 -21.09 3.75 -59.69
N ASN A 388 -20.10 4.21 -60.44
CA ASN A 388 -19.04 3.37 -61.01
C ASN A 388 -17.72 3.62 -60.30
N CYS A 389 -17.61 3.12 -59.07
CA CYS A 389 -16.47 3.34 -58.18
C CYS A 389 -15.14 2.83 -58.78
N ARG A 390 -14.17 3.73 -58.96
CA ARG A 390 -12.81 3.48 -59.48
C ARG A 390 -11.78 3.64 -58.37
N LEU A 391 -10.72 2.84 -58.39
CA LEU A 391 -9.63 2.90 -57.41
C LEU A 391 -8.86 4.22 -57.53
N CYS A 392 -8.52 4.81 -56.39
CA CYS A 392 -7.68 6.01 -56.30
C CYS A 392 -6.20 5.68 -56.45
N ASP A 393 -5.44 6.59 -57.07
CA ASP A 393 -4.02 6.40 -57.38
C ASP A 393 -3.10 7.11 -56.38
N CYS A 394 -3.23 6.76 -55.09
CA CYS A 394 -2.56 7.42 -53.96
C CYS A 394 -1.46 6.54 -53.35
N ASN A 395 -0.37 7.14 -52.86
CA ASN A 395 0.69 6.43 -52.16
C ASN A 395 0.25 6.11 -50.72
N GLU A 396 0.17 4.82 -50.40
CA GLU A 396 -0.28 4.33 -49.09
C GLU A 396 0.57 4.87 -47.92
N ALA A 397 1.87 5.07 -48.11
CA ALA A 397 2.75 5.55 -47.04
C ALA A 397 2.46 6.99 -46.62
N GLY A 398 1.97 7.80 -47.56
CA GLY A 398 1.79 9.24 -47.40
C GLY A 398 0.35 9.73 -47.30
N THR A 399 -0.62 8.83 -47.33
CA THR A 399 -2.05 9.15 -47.34
C THR A 399 -2.70 8.79 -46.01
N GLU A 400 -3.70 9.55 -45.56
CA GLU A 400 -4.47 9.28 -44.34
C GLU A 400 -5.44 8.08 -44.51
N GLU A 401 -6.15 7.67 -43.44
CA GLU A 401 -7.08 6.52 -43.50
C GLU A 401 -8.20 6.70 -44.53
N GLU A 402 -8.63 7.94 -44.80
CA GLU A 402 -9.46 8.28 -45.97
C GLU A 402 -8.55 8.50 -47.20
N VAL A 403 -8.31 7.44 -47.95
CA VAL A 403 -7.28 7.40 -49.02
C VAL A 403 -7.46 8.53 -50.07
N CYS A 404 -8.68 8.89 -50.43
CA CYS A 404 -8.97 9.91 -51.43
C CYS A 404 -10.37 10.47 -51.30
N ASP A 405 -10.59 11.66 -51.83
CA ASP A 405 -11.91 12.27 -51.93
C ASP A 405 -12.84 11.44 -52.84
N SER A 406 -14.00 11.05 -52.30
CA SER A 406 -14.95 10.12 -52.94
C SER A 406 -15.58 10.62 -54.25
N PHE A 407 -15.50 11.92 -54.53
CA PHE A 407 -16.06 12.55 -55.74
C PHE A 407 -14.99 12.90 -56.77
N THR A 408 -13.88 13.46 -56.34
CA THR A 408 -12.82 14.02 -57.19
C THR A 408 -11.65 13.05 -57.40
N GLY A 409 -11.46 12.07 -56.51
CA GLY A 409 -10.34 11.12 -56.54
C GLY A 409 -9.00 11.73 -56.10
N GLN A 410 -9.02 12.92 -55.49
CA GLN A 410 -7.81 13.59 -54.99
C GLN A 410 -7.33 12.94 -53.69
N CYS A 411 -6.03 12.62 -53.60
CA CYS A 411 -5.42 11.97 -52.44
C CYS A 411 -5.35 12.91 -51.23
N LEU A 412 -5.69 12.39 -50.05
CA LEU A 412 -5.62 13.12 -48.78
C LEU A 412 -4.28 12.83 -48.09
N CYS A 413 -3.30 13.71 -48.27
CA CYS A 413 -1.95 13.49 -47.76
C CYS A 413 -1.83 13.73 -46.25
N LYS A 414 -1.07 12.87 -45.57
CA LYS A 414 -0.67 13.04 -44.17
C LYS A 414 0.03 14.38 -43.95
N GLU A 415 -0.03 14.89 -42.72
CA GLU A 415 0.44 16.23 -42.32
C GLU A 415 1.79 16.66 -42.92
N ASN A 416 2.81 15.77 -42.91
CA ASN A 416 4.17 16.08 -43.39
C ASN A 416 4.44 15.65 -44.84
N VAL A 417 3.39 15.33 -45.60
CA VAL A 417 3.47 14.80 -46.97
C VAL A 417 2.76 15.75 -47.94
N GLN A 418 3.22 15.77 -49.18
CA GLN A 418 2.72 16.58 -50.29
C GLN A 418 2.81 15.81 -51.62
N GLY A 419 2.28 16.43 -52.68
CA GLY A 419 2.18 15.83 -54.02
C GLY A 419 0.77 15.36 -54.31
N SER A 420 0.38 15.30 -55.59
CA SER A 420 -0.97 14.87 -56.00
C SER A 420 -1.27 13.41 -55.67
N ARG A 421 -0.22 12.61 -55.45
CA ARG A 421 -0.28 11.20 -55.03
C ARG A 421 0.25 10.97 -53.62
N CYS A 422 0.54 12.04 -52.86
CA CYS A 422 1.10 11.95 -51.51
C CYS A 422 2.41 11.14 -51.42
N ASP A 423 3.29 11.31 -52.39
CA ASP A 423 4.53 10.56 -52.54
C ASP A 423 5.79 11.36 -52.16
N GLN A 424 5.65 12.63 -51.77
CA GLN A 424 6.76 13.54 -51.48
C GLN A 424 6.67 14.11 -50.06
N CYS A 425 7.80 14.20 -49.37
CA CYS A 425 7.85 14.90 -48.07
C CYS A 425 7.73 16.41 -48.25
N ARG A 426 7.04 17.08 -47.32
CA ARG A 426 7.02 18.55 -47.26
C ARG A 426 8.40 19.09 -46.91
N VAL A 427 8.69 20.32 -47.34
CA VAL A 427 9.90 21.05 -46.93
C VAL A 427 9.94 21.11 -45.40
N GLY A 428 11.10 20.87 -44.80
CA GLY A 428 11.21 20.73 -43.33
C GLY A 428 11.11 19.28 -42.84
N THR A 429 10.91 18.30 -43.73
CA THR A 429 10.69 16.90 -43.34
C THR A 429 11.42 15.93 -44.29
N PHE A 430 11.69 14.71 -43.81
CA PHE A 430 12.44 13.68 -44.53
C PHE A 430 11.93 12.27 -44.21
N HIS A 431 12.30 11.28 -45.02
CA HIS A 431 11.95 9.87 -44.88
C HIS A 431 10.43 9.59 -44.79
N LEU A 432 9.81 9.31 -45.94
CA LEU A 432 8.43 8.82 -46.01
C LEU A 432 8.36 7.36 -45.55
N ASP A 433 7.61 7.09 -44.48
CA ASP A 433 7.46 5.76 -43.89
C ASP A 433 5.97 5.46 -43.62
N PRO A 434 5.44 4.29 -44.03
CA PRO A 434 4.04 3.93 -43.81
C PRO A 434 3.66 3.80 -42.32
N THR A 435 4.61 3.41 -41.46
CA THR A 435 4.42 3.30 -40.00
C THR A 435 4.43 4.66 -39.30
N ASN A 436 4.88 5.72 -39.99
CA ASN A 436 4.84 7.06 -39.44
C ASN A 436 3.43 7.67 -39.58
N PRO A 437 2.76 8.03 -38.49
CA PRO A 437 1.42 8.63 -38.53
C PRO A 437 1.41 9.98 -39.26
N LYS A 438 2.53 10.72 -39.28
CA LYS A 438 2.68 11.97 -40.03
C LYS A 438 3.23 11.77 -41.44
N GLY A 439 3.59 10.53 -41.81
CA GLY A 439 4.20 10.17 -43.09
C GLY A 439 5.70 10.45 -43.15
N CYS A 440 6.10 11.72 -43.10
CA CYS A 440 7.53 12.10 -43.05
C CYS A 440 7.94 12.60 -41.65
N THR A 441 9.21 12.40 -41.29
CA THR A 441 9.80 12.84 -40.02
C THR A 441 10.29 14.28 -40.14
N SER A 442 10.04 15.12 -39.14
CA SER A 442 10.51 16.50 -39.13
C SER A 442 12.04 16.59 -39.01
N CYS A 443 12.66 17.48 -39.78
CA CYS A 443 14.09 17.76 -39.74
C CYS A 443 14.47 18.41 -38.41
N PHE A 444 15.47 17.88 -37.73
CA PHE A 444 16.05 18.52 -36.54
C PHE A 444 17.52 18.89 -36.79
N CYS A 445 17.74 20.14 -37.19
CA CYS A 445 19.08 20.69 -37.49
C CYS A 445 19.54 21.72 -36.46
N PHE A 446 19.21 21.50 -35.18
CA PHE A 446 19.51 22.39 -34.04
C PHE A 446 19.13 23.87 -34.27
N GLY A 447 18.09 24.12 -35.09
CA GLY A 447 17.59 25.46 -35.42
C GLY A 447 18.45 26.24 -36.44
N ALA A 448 19.48 25.63 -37.04
CA ALA A 448 20.34 26.28 -38.04
C ALA A 448 19.72 26.30 -39.44
N THR A 449 18.88 25.32 -39.78
CA THR A 449 18.17 25.17 -41.06
C THR A 449 16.96 24.26 -40.87
N ASP A 450 15.96 24.35 -41.74
CA ASP A 450 14.85 23.40 -41.87
C ASP A 450 15.06 22.44 -43.05
N ARG A 451 16.11 22.66 -43.86
CA ARG A 451 16.40 21.84 -45.04
C ARG A 451 17.28 20.65 -44.67
N CYS A 452 16.69 19.46 -44.71
CA CYS A 452 17.41 18.20 -44.52
C CYS A 452 17.00 17.13 -45.53
N ARG A 453 17.75 16.04 -45.59
CA ARG A 453 17.45 14.83 -46.37
C ARG A 453 17.73 13.57 -45.55
N SER A 454 17.15 12.43 -45.95
CA SER A 454 17.53 11.13 -45.40
C SER A 454 19.00 10.83 -45.62
N SER A 455 19.64 10.20 -44.63
CA SER A 455 21.06 9.85 -44.72
C SER A 455 21.30 8.67 -45.66
N ASP A 456 22.42 8.72 -46.39
CA ASP A 456 22.94 7.59 -47.16
C ASP A 456 23.81 6.65 -46.32
N LYS A 457 23.90 6.90 -45.01
CA LYS A 457 24.76 6.17 -44.07
C LYS A 457 24.21 4.78 -43.75
N ARG A 458 25.07 3.92 -43.22
CA ARG A 458 24.71 2.56 -42.81
C ARG A 458 24.58 2.49 -41.30
N ARG A 459 23.67 1.64 -40.84
CA ARG A 459 23.55 1.29 -39.43
C ARG A 459 24.79 0.53 -38.96
N THR A 460 25.24 0.88 -37.78
CA THR A 460 26.40 0.36 -37.05
C THR A 460 25.98 0.12 -35.62
N GLU A 461 26.71 -0.73 -34.92
CA GLU A 461 26.47 -1.06 -33.52
C GLU A 461 27.78 -0.85 -32.76
N ILE A 462 27.74 -0.01 -31.73
CA ILE A 462 28.83 0.16 -30.78
C ILE A 462 28.58 -0.81 -29.64
N MET A 463 29.45 -1.80 -29.54
CA MET A 463 29.41 -2.84 -28.51
C MET A 463 30.82 -2.99 -27.94
N ASP A 464 31.07 -2.31 -26.83
CA ASP A 464 32.33 -2.32 -26.10
C ASP A 464 32.03 -2.62 -24.63
N MET A 465 32.30 -3.85 -24.21
CA MET A 465 32.07 -4.30 -22.84
C MET A 465 33.30 -4.07 -21.94
N GLU A 466 34.40 -3.52 -22.48
CA GLU A 466 35.61 -3.21 -21.72
C GLU A 466 35.50 -1.81 -21.08
N GLY A 467 35.87 -1.69 -19.80
CA GLY A 467 35.86 -0.40 -19.09
C GLY A 467 34.51 0.04 -18.52
N TRP A 468 33.49 -0.82 -18.50
CA TRP A 468 32.29 -0.61 -17.70
C TRP A 468 32.64 -0.72 -16.21
N VAL A 469 32.15 0.22 -15.41
CA VAL A 469 32.35 0.24 -13.95
C VAL A 469 31.01 0.29 -13.23
N LEU A 470 30.93 -0.38 -12.07
CA LEU A 470 29.76 -0.36 -11.21
C LEU A 470 30.03 0.60 -10.04
N LEU A 471 29.24 1.66 -9.93
CA LEU A 471 29.38 2.67 -8.89
C LEU A 471 28.16 2.71 -7.97
N GLY A 472 28.42 2.88 -6.67
CA GLY A 472 27.42 3.26 -5.67
C GLY A 472 27.06 4.75 -5.72
N ALA A 473 26.02 5.14 -4.98
CA ALA A 473 25.58 6.54 -4.87
C ALA A 473 26.68 7.46 -4.26
N ASP A 474 27.58 6.89 -3.47
CA ASP A 474 28.76 7.53 -2.88
C ASP A 474 29.98 7.55 -3.81
N ARG A 475 29.84 7.07 -5.07
CA ARG A 475 30.89 6.87 -6.07
C ARG A 475 31.97 5.87 -5.67
N GLN A 476 31.68 4.97 -4.75
CA GLN A 476 32.59 3.86 -4.48
C GLN A 476 32.52 2.84 -5.62
N GLU A 477 33.69 2.46 -6.15
CA GLU A 477 33.82 1.45 -7.19
C GLU A 477 33.70 0.04 -6.61
N VAL A 478 32.76 -0.73 -7.15
CA VAL A 478 32.62 -2.16 -6.84
C VAL A 478 33.47 -2.96 -7.84
N PRO A 479 34.29 -3.93 -7.39
CA PRO A 479 35.09 -4.77 -8.28
C PRO A 479 34.22 -5.54 -9.29
N VAL A 480 34.60 -5.49 -10.57
CA VAL A 480 33.88 -6.16 -11.67
C VAL A 480 34.80 -7.14 -12.41
N ALA A 481 34.25 -8.28 -12.81
CA ALA A 481 34.88 -9.26 -13.68
C ALA A 481 34.33 -9.11 -15.11
N VAL A 482 35.23 -8.89 -16.07
CA VAL A 482 34.88 -8.77 -17.50
C VAL A 482 35.16 -10.11 -18.19
N TYR A 483 34.17 -10.62 -18.92
CA TYR A 483 34.27 -11.86 -19.70
C TYR A 483 34.11 -11.56 -21.21
N PRO A 484 35.21 -11.23 -21.94
CA PRO A 484 35.14 -10.74 -23.32
C PRO A 484 34.55 -11.75 -24.32
N GLY A 485 34.70 -13.06 -24.07
CA GLY A 485 34.15 -14.10 -24.94
C GLY A 485 32.65 -14.37 -24.78
N GLN A 486 31.99 -13.72 -23.80
CA GLN A 486 30.57 -13.90 -23.50
C GLN A 486 29.77 -12.59 -23.50
N ASP A 487 30.43 -11.47 -23.86
CA ASP A 487 29.90 -10.09 -23.84
C ASP A 487 29.26 -9.72 -22.50
N LEU A 488 29.89 -10.12 -21.40
CA LEU A 488 29.35 -10.06 -20.04
C LEU A 488 30.32 -9.36 -19.09
N VAL A 489 29.79 -8.43 -18.29
CA VAL A 489 30.48 -7.84 -17.13
C VAL A 489 29.67 -8.17 -15.89
N GLU A 490 30.28 -8.77 -14.88
CA GLU A 490 29.60 -9.20 -13.65
C GLU A 490 30.32 -8.65 -12.42
N ALA A 491 29.55 -8.19 -11.43
CA ALA A 491 30.04 -7.77 -10.12
C ALA A 491 29.47 -8.71 -9.05
N ASP A 492 30.35 -9.21 -8.19
CA ASP A 492 29.96 -9.96 -6.99
C ASP A 492 29.67 -8.96 -5.87
N LEU A 493 28.47 -9.06 -5.28
CA LEU A 493 28.00 -8.18 -4.22
C LEU A 493 28.11 -8.81 -2.82
N SER A 494 28.69 -10.01 -2.73
CA SER A 494 28.77 -10.80 -1.48
C SER A 494 29.55 -10.10 -0.36
N ASP A 495 30.57 -9.31 -0.69
CA ASP A 495 31.44 -8.60 0.26
C ASP A 495 31.11 -7.10 0.41
N VAL A 496 30.03 -6.62 -0.25
CA VAL A 496 29.60 -5.22 -0.21
C VAL A 496 28.58 -5.03 0.93
N PRO A 497 28.89 -4.30 2.02
CA PRO A 497 28.00 -4.19 3.18
C PRO A 497 26.71 -3.39 2.86
N ASP A 498 25.54 -3.96 3.19
CA ASP A 498 24.19 -3.38 3.15
C ASP A 498 23.83 -2.50 1.92
N VAL A 499 23.17 -3.10 0.92
CA VAL A 499 22.79 -2.42 -0.33
C VAL A 499 21.27 -2.30 -0.46
N TYR A 500 20.70 -1.37 0.30
CA TYR A 500 19.60 -0.53 -0.23
C TYR A 500 20.15 0.54 -1.21
N GLN A 501 21.35 0.34 -1.78
CA GLN A 501 22.11 1.37 -2.47
C GLN A 501 21.83 1.33 -3.99
N ASP A 502 21.64 2.53 -4.53
CA ASP A 502 21.32 2.79 -5.94
C ASP A 502 22.58 2.59 -6.81
N LEU A 503 22.87 1.31 -7.13
CA LEU A 503 24.02 0.92 -7.94
C LEU A 503 23.76 1.11 -9.44
N HIS A 504 24.72 1.74 -10.12
CA HIS A 504 24.62 2.03 -11.55
C HIS A 504 25.87 1.59 -12.30
N TRP A 505 25.66 0.98 -13.47
CA TRP A 505 26.68 0.74 -14.47
C TRP A 505 26.98 2.03 -15.22
N HIS A 506 28.22 2.50 -15.16
CA HIS A 506 28.68 3.66 -15.89
C HIS A 506 29.35 3.23 -17.19
N ALA A 507 28.89 3.80 -18.29
CA ALA A 507 29.40 3.46 -19.61
C ALA A 507 30.83 4.00 -19.83
N PRO A 508 31.69 3.26 -20.56
CA PRO A 508 33.03 3.70 -20.90
C PRO A 508 33.00 4.88 -21.88
N ARG A 509 34.17 5.53 -22.05
CA ARG A 509 34.32 6.72 -22.91
C ARG A 509 33.88 6.49 -24.36
N THR A 510 33.89 5.25 -24.84
CA THR A 510 33.42 4.87 -26.18
C THR A 510 31.94 5.17 -26.41
N TYR A 511 31.12 5.14 -25.36
CA TYR A 511 29.68 5.48 -25.41
C TYR A 511 29.40 6.96 -25.17
N LEU A 512 30.38 7.77 -24.76
CA LEU A 512 30.21 9.18 -24.36
C LEU A 512 30.64 10.17 -25.48
N GLY A 513 30.33 11.46 -25.32
CA GLY A 513 30.66 12.52 -26.30
C GLY A 513 29.58 12.75 -27.36
N ASP A 514 29.94 13.23 -28.56
CA ASP A 514 28.98 13.45 -29.67
C ASP A 514 28.50 12.10 -30.21
N LYS A 515 27.24 11.79 -29.89
CA LYS A 515 26.50 10.59 -30.25
C LYS A 515 25.23 10.92 -31.04
N VAL A 516 25.14 12.10 -31.65
CA VAL A 516 23.98 12.49 -32.50
C VAL A 516 23.78 11.51 -33.66
N LYS A 517 24.88 10.94 -34.18
CA LYS A 517 24.83 9.89 -35.22
C LYS A 517 24.37 8.53 -34.70
N ALA A 518 24.46 8.31 -33.39
CA ALA A 518 23.96 7.13 -32.68
C ALA A 518 22.47 7.27 -32.26
N GLY A 519 21.94 8.49 -32.31
CA GLY A 519 20.75 8.90 -31.58
C GLY A 519 19.40 8.61 -32.20
N ALA A 520 19.16 7.43 -32.76
CA ALA A 520 17.80 7.08 -33.18
C ALA A 520 17.29 5.75 -32.63
N GLN A 521 18.12 4.87 -32.05
CA GLN A 521 17.65 3.59 -31.49
C GLN A 521 18.36 3.22 -30.17
N ALA A 522 17.55 2.73 -29.23
CA ALA A 522 17.84 2.54 -27.82
C ALA A 522 19.09 1.67 -27.54
N VAL A 523 19.75 1.93 -26.40
CA VAL A 523 20.70 0.99 -25.81
C VAL A 523 19.94 -0.26 -25.40
N ARG A 524 20.18 -1.40 -26.06
CA ARG A 524 19.52 -2.67 -25.71
C ARG A 524 20.42 -3.47 -24.77
N SER A 525 19.81 -4.09 -23.76
CA SER A 525 20.43 -5.13 -22.92
C SER A 525 19.55 -6.37 -22.95
N SER A 526 20.15 -7.55 -22.79
CA SER A 526 19.49 -8.86 -23.01
C SER A 526 18.35 -9.22 -22.03
N SER A 527 18.03 -8.38 -21.03
CA SER A 527 17.01 -8.64 -20.01
C SER A 527 15.83 -7.65 -19.97
N SER A 528 15.74 -6.66 -20.86
CA SER A 528 14.57 -5.75 -20.93
C SER A 528 13.82 -5.86 -22.27
N SER A 529 12.78 -6.69 -22.31
CA SER A 529 11.91 -6.93 -23.47
C SER A 529 10.76 -5.90 -23.63
N SER A 530 10.97 -4.65 -23.21
CA SER A 530 10.00 -3.56 -23.44
C SER A 530 10.69 -2.39 -24.14
N GLN A 531 10.15 -1.93 -25.28
CA GLN A 531 10.52 -0.63 -25.88
C GLN A 531 10.25 0.48 -24.85
N GLY A 532 11.26 0.78 -24.03
CA GLY A 532 11.18 1.85 -23.04
C GLY A 532 11.27 3.19 -23.73
N SER A 533 10.16 3.92 -23.79
CA SER A 533 10.17 5.37 -24.05
C SER A 533 11.06 6.01 -23.00
N PHE A 534 12.14 6.68 -23.41
CA PHE A 534 12.95 7.51 -22.51
C PHE A 534 12.01 8.49 -21.80
N ARG A 535 12.13 8.61 -20.49
CA ARG A 535 11.33 9.52 -19.68
C ARG A 535 12.22 10.44 -18.88
N HIS A 536 11.78 11.67 -18.71
CA HIS A 536 12.43 12.62 -17.81
C HIS A 536 12.38 12.08 -16.38
N ALA A 537 13.53 11.94 -15.73
CA ALA A 537 13.62 11.34 -14.38
C ALA A 537 12.82 12.12 -13.32
N GLN A 538 12.67 13.44 -13.48
CA GLN A 538 11.97 14.31 -12.53
C GLN A 538 10.46 14.40 -12.80
N THR A 539 10.03 14.39 -14.06
CA THR A 539 8.63 14.67 -14.44
C THR A 539 7.87 13.43 -14.94
N GLY A 540 8.57 12.36 -15.31
CA GLY A 540 7.97 11.15 -15.88
C GLY A 540 7.46 11.29 -17.32
N ASN A 541 7.56 12.50 -17.91
CA ASN A 541 7.14 12.78 -19.28
C ASN A 541 8.00 12.02 -20.29
N SER A 542 7.42 11.61 -21.42
CA SER A 542 8.18 11.00 -22.53
C SER A 542 9.13 12.03 -23.13
N VAL A 543 10.37 11.63 -23.33
CA VAL A 543 11.42 12.44 -23.95
C VAL A 543 11.14 12.53 -25.45
N SER A 544 11.07 13.76 -25.98
CA SER A 544 10.90 14.00 -27.42
C SER A 544 12.19 13.66 -28.19
N ARG A 545 12.08 13.49 -29.51
CA ARG A 545 13.24 13.24 -30.37
C ARG A 545 14.26 14.38 -30.27
N GLU A 546 13.79 15.61 -30.23
CA GLU A 546 14.58 16.84 -30.12
C GLU A 546 15.29 16.91 -28.77
N GLU A 547 14.59 16.57 -27.69
CA GLU A 547 15.17 16.50 -26.34
C GLU A 547 16.26 15.42 -26.24
N LEU A 548 16.04 14.25 -26.85
CA LEU A 548 17.04 13.18 -26.89
C LEU A 548 18.26 13.59 -27.73
N MET A 549 18.05 14.21 -28.90
CA MET A 549 19.13 14.72 -29.74
C MET A 549 19.98 15.77 -29.03
N MET A 550 19.36 16.61 -28.19
CA MET A 550 20.06 17.60 -27.36
C MET A 550 21.01 16.96 -26.35
N VAL A 551 20.60 15.85 -25.71
CA VAL A 551 21.45 15.11 -24.77
C VAL A 551 22.64 14.45 -25.49
N LEU A 552 22.45 14.00 -26.73
CA LEU A 552 23.45 13.25 -27.47
C LEU A 552 24.55 14.09 -28.14
N VAL A 553 24.42 15.43 -28.21
CA VAL A 553 25.48 16.32 -28.74
C VAL A 553 26.77 16.24 -27.91
N GLY A 554 26.64 16.03 -26.60
CA GLY A 554 27.74 15.97 -25.67
C GLY A 554 27.35 15.11 -24.48
N LEU A 555 27.16 13.82 -24.72
CA LEU A 555 26.73 12.90 -23.68
C LEU A 555 27.84 12.78 -22.62
N GLU A 556 27.64 13.43 -21.48
CA GLU A 556 28.62 13.50 -20.39
C GLU A 556 28.66 12.21 -19.56
N SER A 557 27.50 11.61 -19.32
CA SER A 557 27.40 10.33 -18.60
C SER A 557 26.21 9.50 -19.10
N LEU A 558 26.42 8.19 -19.17
CA LEU A 558 25.39 7.20 -19.46
C LEU A 558 25.41 6.17 -18.35
N GLN A 559 24.28 6.02 -17.67
CA GLN A 559 24.14 5.18 -16.49
C GLN A 559 23.01 4.18 -16.70
N ILE A 560 23.26 2.91 -16.38
CA ILE A 560 22.26 1.85 -16.41
C ILE A 560 22.11 1.32 -15.00
N ARG A 561 20.91 1.46 -14.41
CA ARG A 561 20.65 0.96 -13.06
C ARG A 561 20.86 -0.56 -12.99
N ALA A 562 21.65 -1.01 -12.03
CA ALA A 562 22.10 -2.40 -11.90
C ALA A 562 21.12 -3.29 -11.12
N LEU A 563 20.41 -2.73 -10.12
CA LEU A 563 19.39 -3.46 -9.33
C LEU A 563 18.00 -2.88 -9.53
N HIS A 564 17.01 -3.77 -9.72
CA HIS A 564 15.58 -3.43 -9.71
C HIS A 564 14.85 -3.97 -8.47
N SER A 565 15.54 -4.73 -7.61
CA SER A 565 15.02 -5.39 -6.39
C SER A 565 16.05 -5.30 -5.26
N GLN A 566 15.61 -5.42 -4.00
CA GLN A 566 16.39 -5.11 -2.79
C GLN A 566 17.36 -6.22 -2.34
N SER A 567 17.50 -7.33 -3.07
CA SER A 567 18.47 -8.38 -2.72
C SER A 567 18.96 -9.11 -3.98
N ALA A 568 20.20 -8.83 -4.40
CA ALA A 568 20.90 -9.60 -5.42
C ALA A 568 22.33 -9.90 -4.96
N HIS A 569 22.78 -11.15 -5.14
CA HIS A 569 24.12 -11.59 -4.75
C HIS A 569 25.18 -11.28 -5.81
N SER A 570 24.77 -11.17 -7.08
CA SER A 570 25.60 -10.63 -8.16
C SER A 570 24.74 -9.80 -9.11
N VAL A 571 25.37 -8.86 -9.81
CA VAL A 571 24.74 -8.10 -10.89
C VAL A 571 25.59 -8.21 -12.14
N SER A 572 24.94 -8.41 -13.28
CA SER A 572 25.64 -8.57 -14.54
C SER A 572 25.02 -7.73 -15.65
N LEU A 573 25.87 -7.04 -16.43
CA LEU A 573 25.49 -6.35 -17.64
C LEU A 573 25.95 -7.18 -18.85
N ARG A 574 25.01 -7.50 -19.74
CA ARG A 574 25.30 -8.32 -20.92
C ARG A 574 24.85 -7.66 -22.22
N GLY A 575 25.79 -7.53 -23.14
CA GLY A 575 25.56 -7.09 -24.50
C GLY A 575 24.93 -5.71 -24.60
N ALA A 576 25.54 -4.71 -23.96
CA ALA A 576 25.10 -3.32 -24.05
C ALA A 576 25.47 -2.75 -25.42
N VAL A 577 24.49 -2.60 -26.31
CA VAL A 577 24.72 -2.13 -27.70
C VAL A 577 24.12 -0.75 -27.88
N LEU A 578 24.90 0.19 -28.42
CA LEU A 578 24.42 1.49 -28.89
C LEU A 578 24.41 1.50 -30.42
N GLU A 579 23.23 1.57 -31.03
CA GLU A 579 23.10 1.66 -32.48
C GLU A 579 23.53 3.05 -32.98
N GLY A 580 24.15 3.14 -34.15
CA GLY A 580 24.42 4.42 -34.80
C GLY A 580 24.64 4.36 -36.29
N ALA A 581 24.99 5.49 -36.90
CA ALA A 581 25.08 5.64 -38.35
C ALA A 581 26.46 6.13 -38.80
N GLU A 582 27.14 5.31 -39.61
CA GLU A 582 28.45 5.62 -40.20
C GLU A 582 28.48 5.46 -41.73
N SER A 583 29.47 6.08 -42.36
CA SER A 583 29.69 6.02 -43.81
C SER A 583 30.41 4.71 -44.19
N LEU A 584 29.68 3.60 -44.22
CA LEU A 584 30.19 2.28 -44.62
C LEU A 584 29.75 1.87 -46.04
N PRO A 585 30.57 1.06 -46.76
CA PRO A 585 30.25 0.61 -48.11
C PRO A 585 29.12 -0.43 -48.17
N THR A 586 28.92 -1.25 -47.13
CA THR A 586 27.90 -2.30 -47.05
C THR A 586 27.16 -2.23 -45.72
N GLY A 587 25.88 -2.67 -45.68
CA GLY A 587 25.03 -2.66 -44.47
C GLY A 587 23.61 -2.15 -44.72
N ARG A 588 22.74 -2.15 -43.72
CA ARG A 588 21.38 -1.58 -43.83
C ARG A 588 21.42 -0.05 -43.81
N HIS A 589 20.64 0.60 -44.66
CA HIS A 589 20.58 2.07 -44.70
C HIS A 589 19.94 2.65 -43.43
N ALA A 590 20.51 3.76 -42.94
CA ALA A 590 20.00 4.55 -41.83
C ALA A 590 19.09 5.70 -42.34
N ASN A 591 18.00 5.34 -43.04
CA ASN A 591 17.11 6.31 -43.71
C ASN A 591 16.39 7.27 -42.73
N ASN A 592 16.28 6.86 -41.47
CA ASN A 592 15.66 7.61 -40.38
C ASN A 592 16.62 8.61 -39.68
N VAL A 593 17.84 8.77 -40.20
CA VAL A 593 18.80 9.80 -39.78
C VAL A 593 18.78 10.93 -40.80
N GLU A 594 18.68 12.18 -40.35
CA GLU A 594 18.76 13.36 -41.22
C GLU A 594 20.20 13.77 -41.50
N ILE A 595 20.41 14.35 -42.68
CA ILE A 595 21.58 15.16 -43.03
C ILE A 595 21.09 16.56 -43.37
N CYS A 596 21.52 17.53 -42.58
CA CYS A 596 21.13 18.94 -42.66
C CYS A 596 22.04 19.75 -43.58
N MET A 597 21.46 20.73 -44.27
CA MET A 597 22.20 21.69 -45.09
C MET A 597 22.67 22.88 -44.24
N CYS A 598 23.82 22.75 -43.57
CA CYS A 598 24.29 23.72 -42.57
C CYS A 598 24.81 25.04 -43.19
N PRO A 599 24.43 26.22 -42.63
CA PRO A 599 25.04 27.50 -42.94
C PRO A 599 26.53 27.56 -42.52
N ALA A 600 27.31 28.48 -43.10
CA ALA A 600 28.78 28.57 -42.88
C ALA A 600 29.23 28.72 -41.40
N ASN A 601 28.32 29.10 -40.51
CA ASN A 601 28.57 29.30 -39.08
C ASN A 601 28.37 28.02 -38.24
N TYR A 602 27.89 26.92 -38.86
CA TYR A 602 27.62 25.64 -38.21
C TYR A 602 28.25 24.47 -39.00
N LEU A 603 28.70 23.44 -38.28
CA LEU A 603 29.33 22.23 -38.83
C LEU A 603 28.66 20.97 -38.26
N GLY A 604 28.85 19.82 -38.89
CA GLY A 604 28.27 18.53 -38.48
C GLY A 604 27.05 18.11 -39.30
N ASP A 605 26.67 16.83 -39.22
CA ASP A 605 25.58 16.25 -40.02
C ASP A 605 24.19 16.83 -39.67
N SER A 606 24.02 17.30 -38.43
CA SER A 606 22.82 17.97 -37.93
C SER A 606 23.07 19.44 -37.60
N CYS A 607 24.22 20.01 -37.99
CA CYS A 607 24.65 21.37 -37.62
C CYS A 607 24.94 21.57 -36.12
N GLN A 608 25.32 20.50 -35.42
CA GLN A 608 25.53 20.51 -33.97
C GLN A 608 26.86 21.13 -33.51
N VAL A 609 27.82 21.36 -34.41
CA VAL A 609 29.16 21.87 -34.10
C VAL A 609 29.26 23.38 -34.42
N ARG A 610 29.82 24.18 -33.50
CA ARG A 610 29.88 25.65 -33.54
C ARG A 610 31.14 26.16 -34.28
N SER A 611 31.04 27.29 -35.00
CA SER A 611 32.17 27.98 -35.67
C SER A 611 32.66 29.24 -34.93
N ARG A 612 33.58 30.01 -35.52
CA ARG A 612 34.42 31.10 -34.94
C ARG A 612 33.70 32.39 -34.45
N PHE A 613 32.44 32.34 -34.04
CA PHE A 613 31.61 33.50 -33.65
C PHE A 613 31.06 33.34 -32.22
N PHE A 614 30.74 34.44 -31.51
CA PHE A 614 30.13 34.40 -30.18
C PHE A 614 28.66 34.04 -30.28
N CYS A 615 28.21 33.00 -29.57
CA CYS A 615 26.82 32.55 -29.61
C CYS A 615 26.04 33.04 -28.40
N HIS A 616 24.98 33.81 -28.65
CA HIS A 616 24.06 34.30 -27.63
C HIS A 616 23.23 33.13 -27.10
N THR A 617 23.17 32.94 -25.78
CA THR A 617 22.43 31.83 -25.13
C THR A 617 20.92 31.90 -25.29
N ILE A 618 20.38 33.03 -25.78
CA ILE A 618 18.95 33.14 -26.09
C ILE A 618 18.69 32.61 -27.51
N GLY A 619 18.25 31.35 -27.57
CA GLY A 619 17.84 30.62 -28.77
C GLY A 619 17.63 29.15 -28.44
N LEU A 620 16.69 28.49 -29.11
CA LEU A 620 15.99 27.30 -28.60
C LEU A 620 16.82 26.02 -28.41
N PHE A 621 18.07 25.92 -28.85
CA PHE A 621 18.86 24.69 -28.69
C PHE A 621 20.39 24.91 -28.51
N LEU A 622 21.07 25.75 -29.32
CA LEU A 622 22.52 26.02 -29.18
C LEU A 622 22.90 27.53 -29.20
N GLY A 623 21.92 28.43 -29.20
CA GLY A 623 22.13 29.89 -29.27
C GLY A 623 22.42 30.44 -30.68
N LYS A 624 22.23 31.75 -30.90
CA LYS A 624 22.49 32.41 -32.20
C LYS A 624 23.89 33.03 -32.23
N CYS A 625 24.74 32.63 -33.18
CA CYS A 625 26.10 33.13 -33.29
C CYS A 625 26.20 34.47 -34.04
N VAL A 626 26.80 35.48 -33.39
CA VAL A 626 27.03 36.85 -33.87
C VAL A 626 28.51 37.26 -33.68
N PRO A 627 29.04 38.21 -34.46
CA PRO A 627 30.43 38.69 -34.31
C PRO A 627 30.70 39.41 -32.98
N CYS A 628 31.94 39.32 -32.50
CA CYS A 628 32.46 40.01 -31.32
C CYS A 628 32.55 41.54 -31.51
N ASN A 629 32.17 42.33 -30.50
CA ASN A 629 32.25 43.80 -30.53
C ASN A 629 33.20 44.37 -29.46
N CYS A 630 34.52 44.26 -29.69
CA CYS A 630 35.56 44.61 -28.72
C CYS A 630 36.27 45.94 -28.98
N ASN A 631 35.60 46.91 -29.60
CA ASN A 631 36.15 48.22 -29.96
C ASN A 631 37.51 48.16 -30.71
N GLY A 632 37.76 47.08 -31.44
CA GLY A 632 39.02 46.85 -32.17
C GLY A 632 40.22 46.45 -31.29
N HIS A 633 39.99 46.05 -30.05
CA HIS A 633 41.04 45.68 -29.08
C HIS A 633 41.02 44.20 -28.67
N SER A 634 40.15 43.37 -29.27
CA SER A 634 40.16 41.89 -29.22
C SER A 634 39.33 41.27 -30.36
N ASP A 635 39.67 40.05 -30.81
CA ASP A 635 38.98 39.25 -31.83
C ASP A 635 38.26 38.01 -31.26
N ARG A 636 38.28 37.82 -29.94
CA ARG A 636 37.71 36.66 -29.26
C ARG A 636 36.85 37.10 -28.08
N CYS A 637 35.69 36.46 -27.90
CA CYS A 637 34.80 36.73 -26.78
C CYS A 637 34.42 35.46 -26.05
N GLN A 638 33.99 35.62 -24.81
CA GLN A 638 33.43 34.56 -23.99
C GLN A 638 31.98 34.26 -24.41
N ASP A 639 31.68 32.97 -24.60
CA ASP A 639 30.34 32.48 -24.95
C ASP A 639 29.31 32.80 -23.85
N GLY A 640 28.08 33.14 -24.25
CA GLY A 640 26.99 33.60 -23.36
C GLY A 640 27.02 35.08 -22.92
N SER A 641 28.19 35.71 -22.71
CA SER A 641 28.28 37.08 -22.17
C SER A 641 28.67 38.17 -23.17
N GLY A 642 29.32 37.82 -24.29
CA GLY A 642 29.79 38.76 -25.31
C GLY A 642 31.06 39.51 -24.87
N ILE A 643 31.61 39.15 -23.71
CA ILE A 643 32.76 39.80 -23.08
C ILE A 643 34.03 39.45 -23.85
N CYS A 644 34.78 40.48 -24.20
CA CYS A 644 36.01 40.40 -24.95
C CYS A 644 37.14 39.81 -24.10
N LEU A 645 37.81 38.78 -24.64
CA LEU A 645 38.92 38.11 -23.99
C LEU A 645 40.23 38.77 -24.41
N ASN A 646 41.16 38.97 -23.47
CA ASN A 646 42.50 39.51 -23.71
C ASN A 646 42.52 40.90 -24.40
N CYS A 647 41.93 41.91 -23.75
CA CYS A 647 41.97 43.29 -24.21
C CYS A 647 43.40 43.81 -24.39
N GLN A 648 43.69 44.31 -25.59
CA GLN A 648 45.01 44.84 -25.96
C GLN A 648 45.07 46.37 -25.71
N HIS A 649 46.25 46.98 -25.86
CA HIS A 649 46.48 48.43 -25.74
C HIS A 649 46.25 49.06 -24.35
N ASN A 650 46.58 48.34 -23.27
CA ASN A 650 46.40 48.79 -21.86
C ASN A 650 44.93 49.18 -21.55
N THR A 651 44.01 48.58 -22.30
CA THR A 651 42.58 48.69 -22.10
C THR A 651 42.06 47.52 -21.27
N ALA A 652 40.99 47.75 -20.54
CA ALA A 652 40.33 46.84 -19.65
C ALA A 652 38.80 47.11 -19.71
N GLY A 653 38.00 46.21 -19.17
CA GLY A 653 36.54 46.27 -19.30
C GLY A 653 36.01 45.23 -20.26
N ASP A 654 34.69 45.03 -20.22
CA ASP A 654 34.03 43.89 -20.84
C ASP A 654 34.09 43.91 -22.37
N HIS A 655 34.31 45.08 -22.95
CA HIS A 655 34.48 45.32 -24.37
C HIS A 655 35.76 46.11 -24.66
N CYS A 656 36.74 46.06 -23.76
CA CYS A 656 38.01 46.77 -23.87
C CYS A 656 37.86 48.31 -23.94
N GLU A 657 36.87 48.85 -23.23
CA GLU A 657 36.44 50.24 -23.33
C GLU A 657 37.02 51.18 -22.25
N LYS A 658 37.75 50.66 -21.26
CA LYS A 658 38.32 51.43 -20.14
C LYS A 658 39.84 51.31 -20.15
N CYS A 659 40.53 52.23 -19.46
CA CYS A 659 41.96 52.11 -19.22
C CYS A 659 42.23 51.23 -17.99
N GLN A 660 43.30 50.44 -18.05
CA GLN A 660 43.79 49.69 -16.90
C GLN A 660 44.26 50.63 -15.77
N GLY A 661 44.13 50.23 -14.49
CA GLY A 661 44.42 51.06 -13.31
C GLY A 661 45.82 51.69 -13.32
N GLY A 662 45.92 52.94 -12.86
CA GLY A 662 47.14 53.77 -12.99
C GLY A 662 47.30 54.52 -14.33
N PHE A 663 46.32 54.41 -15.23
CA PHE A 663 46.27 55.15 -16.51
C PHE A 663 44.97 55.96 -16.68
N LEU A 664 45.10 57.19 -17.19
CA LEU A 664 44.04 58.12 -17.57
C LEU A 664 43.77 58.02 -19.08
N GLY A 665 42.50 57.85 -19.46
CA GLY A 665 42.07 57.84 -20.86
C GLY A 665 41.92 59.25 -21.43
N ASN A 666 42.42 59.47 -22.65
CA ASN A 666 42.15 60.70 -23.40
C ASN A 666 41.10 60.39 -24.50
N ASN A 667 39.93 61.03 -24.42
CA ASN A 667 38.86 60.86 -25.40
C ASN A 667 39.22 61.66 -26.66
N SER A 668 39.85 61.02 -27.65
CA SER A 668 39.93 61.59 -29.00
C SER A 668 38.52 61.63 -29.60
N LEU A 669 38.19 62.76 -30.22
CA LEU A 669 36.85 63.20 -30.66
C LEU A 669 36.13 62.35 -31.71
N ASP A 670 36.60 61.15 -32.04
CA ASP A 670 36.01 60.30 -33.08
C ASP A 670 35.71 58.87 -32.58
N GLY A 671 35.15 58.75 -31.37
CA GLY A 671 34.23 57.66 -30.98
C GLY A 671 34.68 56.19 -31.08
N GLN A 672 35.93 55.86 -31.42
CA GLN A 672 36.31 54.46 -31.71
C GLN A 672 37.71 54.02 -31.24
N ALA A 673 38.45 54.80 -30.46
CA ALA A 673 39.68 54.32 -29.80
C ALA A 673 39.97 55.06 -28.49
N VAL A 674 40.00 54.33 -27.37
CA VAL A 674 40.41 54.84 -26.05
C VAL A 674 41.93 54.69 -25.91
N SER A 675 42.66 55.79 -25.72
CA SER A 675 44.12 55.79 -25.52
C SER A 675 44.49 56.16 -24.07
N CYS A 676 45.34 55.36 -23.43
CA CYS A 676 45.59 55.37 -21.97
C CYS A 676 47.00 55.88 -21.58
N SER A 677 47.11 56.77 -20.56
CA SER A 677 48.35 57.48 -20.15
C SER A 677 48.59 57.52 -18.61
N SER A 678 49.83 57.34 -18.09
CA SER A 678 50.08 56.99 -16.66
C SER A 678 50.16 58.15 -15.62
N CYS A 679 49.72 57.91 -14.36
CA CYS A 679 49.75 58.84 -13.20
C CYS A 679 50.91 58.61 -12.19
N PRO A 680 51.66 59.63 -11.72
CA PRO A 680 52.73 59.50 -10.68
C PRO A 680 52.29 59.80 -9.23
N CYS A 681 52.19 58.80 -8.33
CA CYS A 681 51.67 58.96 -6.96
C CYS A 681 52.25 57.96 -5.93
N PRO A 682 53.12 58.30 -4.97
CA PRO A 682 53.85 59.55 -4.78
C PRO A 682 55.01 59.73 -5.78
N LEU A 683 55.54 58.63 -6.33
CA LEU A 683 56.61 58.66 -7.33
C LEU A 683 56.12 58.02 -8.64
N ARG A 684 56.76 58.39 -9.76
CA ARG A 684 56.45 57.85 -11.10
C ARG A 684 56.95 56.41 -11.30
N VAL A 685 57.85 55.95 -10.43
CA VAL A 685 58.41 54.60 -10.49
C VAL A 685 57.42 53.57 -9.95
N PRO A 686 57.22 52.42 -10.62
CA PRO A 686 56.23 51.41 -10.20
C PRO A 686 56.41 50.89 -8.76
N SER A 687 57.63 50.92 -8.21
CA SER A 687 57.92 50.47 -6.84
C SER A 687 57.26 51.31 -5.75
N ASN A 688 56.99 52.60 -6.05
CA ASN A 688 56.49 53.61 -5.13
C ASN A 688 55.37 54.42 -5.80
N ASN A 689 54.63 53.78 -6.69
CA ASN A 689 53.36 54.28 -7.21
C ASN A 689 52.25 53.51 -6.50
N PHE A 690 51.65 54.13 -5.49
CA PHE A 690 50.66 53.54 -4.61
C PHE A 690 49.23 54.03 -4.92
N ALA A 691 48.98 54.49 -6.14
CA ALA A 691 47.66 54.93 -6.58
C ALA A 691 46.98 53.94 -7.53
N GLU A 692 45.69 53.73 -7.32
CA GLU A 692 44.80 52.97 -8.20
C GLU A 692 44.38 53.79 -9.43
N GLY A 693 44.39 55.12 -9.32
CA GLY A 693 44.08 56.05 -10.38
C GLY A 693 44.28 57.50 -9.95
N CYS A 694 44.11 58.44 -10.87
CA CYS A 694 44.18 59.87 -10.56
C CYS A 694 43.00 60.64 -11.15
N VAL A 695 42.51 61.62 -10.39
CA VAL A 695 41.41 62.51 -10.79
C VAL A 695 41.92 63.95 -10.87
N GLN A 696 41.52 64.67 -11.91
CA GLN A 696 41.91 66.06 -12.11
C GLN A 696 40.84 66.97 -11.48
N LYS A 697 41.15 67.61 -10.34
CA LYS A 697 40.26 68.58 -9.67
C LYS A 697 40.97 69.92 -9.55
N ASN A 698 40.37 70.99 -10.10
CA ASN A 698 40.88 72.37 -10.03
C ASN A 698 42.36 72.51 -10.43
N GLU A 699 42.74 71.94 -11.58
CA GLU A 699 44.11 71.95 -12.13
C GLU A 699 45.20 71.23 -11.29
N ARG A 700 44.83 70.62 -10.15
CA ARG A 700 45.72 69.74 -9.38
C ARG A 700 45.27 68.29 -9.48
N MET A 701 46.23 67.41 -9.72
CA MET A 701 46.00 65.97 -9.83
C MET A 701 45.98 65.36 -8.43
N GLN A 702 44.87 64.69 -8.09
CA GLN A 702 44.68 64.01 -6.81
C GLN A 702 44.64 62.50 -7.04
N CYS A 703 45.42 61.76 -6.26
CA CYS A 703 45.58 60.33 -6.40
C CYS A 703 44.54 59.58 -5.54
N LEU A 704 44.05 58.46 -6.06
CA LEU A 704 43.24 57.50 -5.32
C LEU A 704 44.20 56.43 -4.77
N CYS A 705 44.41 56.40 -3.46
CA CYS A 705 45.45 55.58 -2.83
C CYS A 705 45.02 54.14 -2.57
N MET A 706 45.95 53.21 -2.74
CA MET A 706 45.78 51.81 -2.33
C MET A 706 45.56 51.69 -0.81
N PRO A 707 44.89 50.62 -0.35
CA PRO A 707 44.68 50.35 1.08
C PRO A 707 45.99 50.35 1.90
N GLY A 708 45.97 50.98 3.07
CA GLY A 708 47.15 51.15 3.93
C GLY A 708 47.94 52.45 3.69
N TYR A 709 47.63 53.19 2.61
CA TYR A 709 48.24 54.48 2.28
C TYR A 709 47.21 55.61 2.34
N ALA A 710 47.66 56.81 2.68
CA ALA A 710 46.83 58.01 2.85
C ALA A 710 47.58 59.25 2.35
N GLY A 711 46.82 60.32 2.08
CA GLY A 711 47.33 61.60 1.55
C GLY A 711 46.94 61.83 0.08
N PRO A 712 46.93 63.08 -0.41
CA PRO A 712 46.59 63.42 -1.80
C PRO A 712 47.50 62.77 -2.85
N HIS A 713 48.70 62.34 -2.47
CA HIS A 713 49.66 61.62 -3.31
C HIS A 713 50.08 60.27 -2.71
N CYS A 714 49.35 59.74 -1.74
CA CYS A 714 49.65 58.46 -1.08
C CYS A 714 51.00 58.47 -0.35
N GLU A 715 51.37 59.62 0.22
CA GLU A 715 52.68 59.89 0.81
C GLU A 715 52.84 59.44 2.28
N ARG A 716 51.76 59.02 2.95
CA ARG A 716 51.78 58.61 4.37
C ARG A 716 50.98 57.33 4.61
N CYS A 717 51.19 56.67 5.74
CA CYS A 717 50.44 55.46 6.10
C CYS A 717 49.05 55.78 6.68
N ALA A 718 48.08 54.92 6.36
CA ALA A 718 46.75 54.97 6.95
C ALA A 718 46.77 54.51 8.43
N PRO A 719 45.78 54.90 9.25
CA PRO A 719 45.66 54.42 10.64
C PRO A 719 45.70 52.89 10.74
N GLY A 720 46.39 52.34 11.75
CA GLY A 720 46.63 50.90 11.90
C GLY A 720 47.85 50.38 11.13
N PHE A 721 48.54 51.26 10.38
CA PHE A 721 49.78 50.96 9.68
C PHE A 721 50.90 51.93 10.07
N TYR A 722 52.15 51.47 10.00
CA TYR A 722 53.35 52.26 10.24
C TYR A 722 54.37 52.09 9.10
N GLY A 723 55.18 53.12 8.85
CA GLY A 723 56.20 53.13 7.80
C GLY A 723 56.31 54.48 7.07
N ASN A 724 57.15 54.55 6.03
CA ASN A 724 57.38 55.79 5.26
C ASN A 724 57.35 55.54 3.73
N PRO A 725 56.24 55.84 3.01
CA PRO A 725 56.07 55.63 1.57
C PRO A 725 56.97 56.46 0.64
N MET A 726 57.55 57.56 1.14
CA MET A 726 58.36 58.49 0.33
C MET A 726 59.79 58.00 0.07
N VAL A 727 60.22 56.92 0.75
CA VAL A 727 61.52 56.30 0.55
C VAL A 727 61.38 55.17 -0.47
N LEU A 728 62.24 55.17 -1.50
CA LEU A 728 62.26 54.13 -2.54
C LEU A 728 62.30 52.72 -1.91
N GLY A 729 61.32 51.89 -2.26
CA GLY A 729 61.19 50.51 -1.75
C GLY A 729 60.53 50.35 -0.37
N SER A 730 60.33 51.43 0.39
CA SER A 730 59.63 51.41 1.68
C SER A 730 58.11 51.42 1.50
N ARG A 731 57.38 50.77 2.42
CA ARG A 731 55.94 50.46 2.34
C ARG A 731 55.29 50.59 3.73
N CYS A 732 53.99 50.82 3.78
CA CYS A 732 53.24 50.80 5.04
C CYS A 732 52.97 49.36 5.51
N GLN A 733 53.19 49.08 6.79
CA GLN A 733 53.02 47.76 7.43
C GLN A 733 52.03 47.83 8.59
N PRO A 734 51.24 46.77 8.86
CA PRO A 734 50.24 46.78 9.93
C PRO A 734 50.86 46.75 11.34
N CYS A 735 50.19 47.37 12.31
CA CYS A 735 50.52 47.32 13.75
C CYS A 735 50.33 45.91 14.34
N HIS A 736 51.14 45.50 15.34
CA HIS A 736 51.02 44.19 16.01
C HIS A 736 51.14 44.26 17.54
N CYS A 737 49.99 44.33 18.21
CA CYS A 737 49.86 44.47 19.68
C CYS A 737 49.25 43.24 20.38
N HIS A 738 49.38 42.06 19.77
CA HIS A 738 48.85 40.76 20.25
C HIS A 738 47.37 40.76 20.68
N GLY A 739 46.58 41.70 20.16
CA GLY A 739 45.16 41.86 20.51
C GLY A 739 44.92 42.16 21.99
N ASN A 740 45.88 42.80 22.65
CA ASN A 740 45.77 43.26 24.04
C ASN A 740 45.56 44.79 24.10
N THR A 741 44.90 45.37 23.09
CA THR A 741 44.53 46.80 22.98
C THR A 741 43.00 46.95 22.95
N ASP A 742 42.47 48.16 23.16
CA ASP A 742 41.01 48.41 23.13
C ASP A 742 40.44 48.21 21.71
N PRO A 743 39.50 47.26 21.49
CA PRO A 743 38.86 47.09 20.20
C PRO A 743 37.95 48.27 19.78
N ASN A 744 37.56 49.16 20.70
CA ASN A 744 36.62 50.26 20.45
C ASN A 744 37.30 51.62 20.20
N MET A 745 38.63 51.71 20.28
CA MET A 745 39.34 52.97 20.03
C MET A 745 39.58 53.13 18.52
N LEU A 746 38.64 53.80 17.84
CA LEU A 746 38.47 53.80 16.39
C LEU A 746 39.64 54.31 15.53
N PHE A 747 40.71 54.88 16.12
CA PHE A 747 41.88 55.35 15.36
C PHE A 747 43.15 55.29 16.21
N THR A 748 44.06 54.36 15.87
CA THR A 748 45.50 54.26 16.24
C THR A 748 45.84 53.23 17.33
N ASP A 749 46.07 51.98 16.91
CA ASP A 749 46.56 50.89 17.77
C ASP A 749 48.06 51.02 18.10
N CYS A 750 48.83 51.68 17.23
CA CYS A 750 50.27 51.86 17.40
C CYS A 750 50.80 53.16 16.75
N HIS A 751 51.98 53.58 17.17
CA HIS A 751 52.62 54.79 16.65
C HIS A 751 52.97 54.68 15.14
N PRO A 752 52.60 55.66 14.28
CA PRO A 752 52.59 55.52 12.80
C PRO A 752 53.96 55.46 12.12
N LEU A 753 55.04 55.64 12.87
CA LEU A 753 56.42 55.49 12.37
C LEU A 753 57.18 54.34 13.03
N THR A 754 56.90 54.04 14.31
CA THR A 754 57.71 53.11 15.11
C THR A 754 57.00 51.78 15.39
N GLY A 755 55.67 51.73 15.32
CA GLY A 755 54.91 50.51 15.53
C GLY A 755 54.62 50.14 16.99
N GLU A 756 54.99 50.98 17.96
CA GLU A 756 54.78 50.72 19.41
C GLU A 756 53.33 50.92 19.84
N CYS A 757 52.83 50.00 20.66
CA CYS A 757 51.46 49.97 21.13
C CYS A 757 51.24 51.00 22.24
N LEU A 758 50.21 51.83 22.10
CA LEU A 758 50.03 52.99 22.98
C LEU A 758 49.37 52.65 24.33
N SER A 759 48.65 51.53 24.44
CA SER A 759 47.93 51.14 25.67
C SER A 759 47.63 49.64 25.71
N CYS A 760 47.93 48.97 26.84
CA CYS A 760 47.75 47.52 27.03
C CYS A 760 46.60 47.19 28.00
N MET A 761 45.81 46.17 27.66
CA MET A 761 44.67 45.64 28.43
C MET A 761 44.93 44.22 28.94
N HIS A 762 43.99 43.64 29.70
CA HIS A 762 44.08 42.28 30.27
C HIS A 762 45.22 42.08 31.28
N ASP A 763 45.49 43.11 32.09
CA ASP A 763 46.58 43.10 33.08
C ASP A 763 47.94 42.73 32.44
N THR A 764 48.16 43.20 31.20
CA THR A 764 49.41 43.04 30.43
C THR A 764 50.16 44.38 30.30
N ALA A 765 51.45 44.31 29.98
CA ALA A 765 52.37 45.42 29.83
C ALA A 765 53.43 45.10 28.75
N GLY A 766 54.24 46.10 28.37
CA GLY A 766 55.30 45.97 27.35
C GLY A 766 54.99 46.73 26.04
N PRO A 767 55.97 46.97 25.15
CA PRO A 767 55.81 47.75 23.92
C PRO A 767 54.90 47.08 22.88
N ARG A 768 54.62 45.78 23.07
CA ARG A 768 53.66 44.99 22.29
C ARG A 768 52.61 44.30 23.16
N CYS A 769 52.49 44.71 24.42
CA CYS A 769 51.56 44.15 25.40
C CYS A 769 51.72 42.63 25.59
N ASP A 770 52.95 42.18 25.78
CA ASP A 770 53.39 40.78 25.72
C ASP A 770 53.87 40.18 27.06
N VAL A 771 53.83 40.94 28.16
CA VAL A 771 54.15 40.45 29.52
C VAL A 771 53.05 40.79 30.53
N CYS A 772 52.91 40.04 31.62
CA CYS A 772 51.94 40.35 32.68
C CYS A 772 52.35 41.60 33.48
N ALA A 773 51.36 42.38 33.91
CA ALA A 773 51.56 43.58 34.71
C ALA A 773 52.11 43.24 36.11
N PRO A 774 52.81 44.18 36.78
CA PRO A 774 53.38 43.94 38.11
C PRO A 774 52.36 43.46 39.15
N GLY A 775 52.67 42.37 39.86
CA GLY A 775 51.77 41.74 40.85
C GLY A 775 50.88 40.62 40.27
N TYR A 776 50.96 40.39 38.96
CA TYR A 776 50.29 39.30 38.25
C TYR A 776 51.30 38.34 37.65
N HIS A 777 50.91 37.07 37.50
CA HIS A 777 51.71 36.04 36.85
C HIS A 777 50.88 35.15 35.93
N GLY A 778 51.49 34.69 34.83
CA GLY A 778 50.82 33.87 33.81
C GLY A 778 51.43 34.07 32.41
N ASP A 779 50.67 33.74 31.37
CA ASP A 779 51.02 33.97 29.96
C ASP A 779 50.15 35.08 29.37
N ALA A 780 50.80 36.17 28.95
CA ALA A 780 50.17 37.37 28.41
C ALA A 780 49.83 37.30 26.91
N ILE A 781 50.37 36.31 26.17
CA ILE A 781 50.25 36.25 24.69
C ILE A 781 49.21 35.22 24.28
N HIS A 782 49.37 33.95 24.68
CA HIS A 782 48.54 32.87 24.18
C HIS A 782 47.37 32.57 25.12
N ALA A 783 47.66 32.31 26.39
CA ALA A 783 46.61 31.97 27.37
C ALA A 783 45.87 33.20 27.93
N LYS A 784 46.48 34.39 27.86
CA LYS A 784 45.98 35.67 28.39
C LYS A 784 45.47 35.58 29.83
N ASN A 785 46.16 34.81 30.66
CA ASN A 785 45.72 34.44 32.01
C ASN A 785 46.63 35.04 33.09
N CYS A 786 46.94 36.33 32.97
CA CYS A 786 47.64 37.04 34.03
C CYS A 786 46.80 37.04 35.30
N THR A 787 47.20 36.25 36.29
CA THR A 787 46.50 36.06 37.57
C THR A 787 47.25 36.74 38.72
N ARG A 788 46.53 37.28 39.70
CA ARG A 788 47.13 38.01 40.82
C ARG A 788 47.90 37.06 41.75
N CYS A 789 49.11 37.44 42.17
CA CYS A 789 49.91 36.65 43.10
C CYS A 789 49.28 36.55 44.51
N ASP A 790 49.33 35.36 45.12
CA ASP A 790 48.80 35.08 46.46
C ASP A 790 49.86 35.24 47.57
N CYS A 791 50.27 36.49 47.78
CA CYS A 791 51.28 36.88 48.75
C CYS A 791 50.69 37.82 49.81
N SER A 792 51.18 37.76 51.06
CA SER A 792 50.76 38.71 52.10
C SER A 792 51.17 40.12 51.70
N GLN A 793 50.19 41.01 51.63
CA GLN A 793 50.40 42.39 51.18
C GLN A 793 51.37 43.16 52.07
N CYS A 794 51.41 42.85 53.36
CA CYS A 794 52.26 43.56 54.31
C CYS A 794 53.68 42.98 54.39
N GLY A 795 53.81 41.65 54.35
CA GLY A 795 55.11 40.99 54.49
C GLY A 795 55.88 40.73 53.20
N THR A 796 55.29 40.96 52.02
CA THR A 796 55.93 40.68 50.72
C THR A 796 56.58 41.92 50.11
N GLU A 797 57.76 41.75 49.50
CA GLU A 797 58.51 42.76 48.75
C GLU A 797 58.14 42.75 47.26
N SER A 798 58.17 41.58 46.61
CA SER A 798 57.85 41.42 45.19
C SER A 798 57.34 40.01 44.86
N CYS A 799 56.60 39.87 43.75
CA CYS A 799 56.18 38.59 43.18
C CYS A 799 56.78 38.37 41.79
N ASP A 800 57.16 37.13 41.48
CA ASP A 800 57.65 36.72 40.16
C ASP A 800 56.51 36.64 39.11
N PRO A 801 56.61 37.34 37.97
CA PRO A 801 55.52 37.49 36.99
C PRO A 801 55.29 36.27 36.08
N GLN A 802 56.05 35.19 36.22
CA GLN A 802 55.74 33.91 35.56
C GLN A 802 55.31 32.85 36.56
N THR A 803 56.00 32.76 37.70
CA THR A 803 55.84 31.65 38.63
C THR A 803 54.94 31.94 39.83
N GLY A 804 54.69 33.22 40.16
CA GLY A 804 53.82 33.59 41.28
C GLY A 804 54.48 33.51 42.68
N ARG A 805 55.79 33.28 42.77
CA ARG A 805 56.50 33.11 44.05
C ARG A 805 56.70 34.45 44.79
N CYS A 806 56.41 34.46 46.09
CA CYS A 806 56.52 35.62 46.98
C CYS A 806 57.93 35.77 47.58
N ARG A 807 58.47 37.00 47.58
CA ARG A 807 59.71 37.35 48.25
C ARG A 807 59.41 38.18 49.52
N CYS A 808 59.87 37.73 50.69
CA CYS A 808 59.50 38.32 51.99
C CYS A 808 60.38 39.50 52.43
N LYS A 809 59.79 40.44 53.18
CA LYS A 809 60.47 41.57 53.84
C LYS A 809 61.30 41.10 55.05
N PRO A 810 62.29 41.90 55.50
CA PRO A 810 63.17 41.52 56.61
C PRO A 810 62.45 41.19 57.92
N GLY A 811 62.89 40.14 58.61
CA GLY A 811 62.32 39.67 59.88
C GLY A 811 60.93 39.00 59.76
N VAL A 812 60.42 38.85 58.54
CA VAL A 812 59.17 38.16 58.20
C VAL A 812 59.48 36.82 57.54
N SER A 813 58.75 35.78 57.92
CA SER A 813 58.92 34.43 57.44
C SER A 813 57.59 33.81 56.95
N GLY A 814 57.68 32.64 56.32
CA GLY A 814 56.55 31.90 55.75
C GLY A 814 56.44 31.98 54.22
N PRO A 815 55.78 31.01 53.55
CA PRO A 815 55.68 30.94 52.08
C PRO A 815 54.83 32.07 51.47
N ARG A 816 53.95 32.67 52.29
CA ARG A 816 53.16 33.85 51.95
C ARG A 816 53.68 35.12 52.62
N CYS A 817 54.79 35.05 53.36
CA CYS A 817 55.35 36.15 54.15
C CYS A 817 54.34 36.71 55.18
N ASP A 818 53.75 35.83 55.99
CA ASP A 818 52.56 36.13 56.81
C ASP A 818 52.83 36.27 58.32
N ARG A 819 54.07 36.05 58.79
CA ARG A 819 54.38 36.09 60.23
C ARG A 819 55.79 36.62 60.53
N CYS A 820 56.00 37.18 61.72
CA CYS A 820 57.34 37.52 62.21
C CYS A 820 58.16 36.28 62.54
N GLU A 821 59.49 36.39 62.43
CA GLU A 821 60.42 35.43 63.03
C GLU A 821 60.39 35.50 64.56
N ASP A 822 60.69 34.37 65.22
CA ASP A 822 60.64 34.24 66.69
C ASP A 822 61.52 35.28 67.40
N GLY A 823 61.01 35.86 68.50
CA GLY A 823 61.69 36.92 69.26
C GLY A 823 61.60 38.32 68.63
N SER A 824 60.75 38.48 67.61
CA SER A 824 60.45 39.75 66.94
C SER A 824 58.96 40.07 66.95
N PHE A 825 58.63 41.37 66.93
CA PHE A 825 57.26 41.89 67.01
C PHE A 825 57.01 42.99 65.96
N GLY A 826 55.74 43.32 65.74
CA GLY A 826 55.31 44.46 64.92
C GLY A 826 54.95 44.16 63.47
N PHE A 827 54.49 42.94 63.14
CA PHE A 827 54.06 42.55 61.79
C PHE A 827 53.03 43.51 61.16
N ASP A 828 52.09 43.99 61.97
CA ASP A 828 50.97 44.85 61.55
C ASP A 828 51.41 46.23 61.03
N SER A 829 52.66 46.62 61.27
CA SER A 829 53.23 47.85 60.72
C SER A 829 53.53 47.77 59.21
N CYS A 830 53.43 46.58 58.59
CA CYS A 830 53.70 46.32 57.17
C CYS A 830 55.09 46.76 56.68
N SER A 831 56.01 47.03 57.61
CA SER A 831 57.38 47.48 57.36
C SER A 831 58.42 46.36 57.58
N GLY A 832 57.99 45.22 58.12
CA GLY A 832 58.86 44.14 58.61
C GLY A 832 58.76 44.00 60.12
N CYS A 833 59.48 43.04 60.69
CA CYS A 833 59.45 42.76 62.14
C CYS A 833 60.75 43.18 62.84
N ARG A 834 60.63 43.65 64.08
CA ARG A 834 61.76 44.14 64.91
C ARG A 834 61.94 43.26 66.16
N ARG A 835 63.17 43.05 66.63
CA ARG A 835 63.46 42.22 67.82
C ARG A 835 63.07 42.91 69.15
N CYS A 836 62.71 42.12 70.16
CA CYS A 836 62.40 42.56 71.54
C CYS A 836 63.62 43.18 72.29
N ASP A 837 63.38 44.10 73.25
CA ASP A 837 64.42 44.76 74.09
C ASP A 837 64.00 44.89 75.58
N CYS A 838 64.40 43.94 76.43
CA CYS A 838 64.01 43.84 77.85
C CYS A 838 65.22 43.64 78.79
N GLU A 839 65.19 44.22 80.00
CA GLU A 839 66.32 44.15 80.95
C GLU A 839 66.33 42.83 81.76
N ALA A 840 67.35 42.02 81.51
CA ALA A 840 67.44 40.63 81.97
C ALA A 840 67.48 40.45 83.50
N SER A 841 67.89 41.46 84.27
CA SER A 841 68.00 41.39 85.74
C SER A 841 66.68 41.63 86.47
N ALA A 842 65.70 42.30 85.85
CA ALA A 842 64.41 42.64 86.46
C ALA A 842 63.19 42.06 85.71
N ALA A 843 63.42 41.32 84.62
CA ALA A 843 62.37 40.70 83.79
C ALA A 843 62.31 39.17 83.98
N LEU A 844 61.10 38.63 84.09
CA LEU A 844 60.84 37.19 84.27
C LEU A 844 60.90 36.45 82.92
N VAL A 845 62.05 35.84 82.57
CA VAL A 845 62.34 34.76 81.57
C VAL A 845 61.74 34.82 80.14
N GLN A 846 60.54 35.37 79.92
CA GLN A 846 59.89 35.51 78.63
C GLN A 846 60.25 36.87 77.97
N PRO A 847 60.66 36.89 76.68
CA PRO A 847 61.33 38.05 76.10
C PRO A 847 60.40 39.25 75.93
N CYS A 848 59.36 39.22 75.09
CA CYS A 848 58.37 40.29 75.03
C CYS A 848 57.06 39.83 74.36
N ASP A 849 56.00 40.60 74.53
CA ASP A 849 54.73 40.37 73.85
C ASP A 849 54.85 40.54 72.31
N PRO A 850 54.39 39.58 71.47
CA PRO A 850 54.60 39.58 70.01
C PRO A 850 53.91 40.72 69.23
N GLN A 851 52.99 41.46 69.85
CA GLN A 851 52.29 42.57 69.20
C GLN A 851 52.77 43.92 69.72
N SER A 852 52.87 44.05 71.05
CA SER A 852 53.18 45.32 71.72
C SER A 852 54.66 45.51 72.04
N GLY A 853 55.43 44.42 72.15
CA GLY A 853 56.83 44.47 72.54
C GLY A 853 57.09 44.67 74.04
N GLN A 854 56.05 44.63 74.88
CA GLN A 854 56.17 44.92 76.32
C GLN A 854 56.75 43.75 77.12
N CYS A 855 57.56 44.07 78.13
CA CYS A 855 58.23 43.12 79.04
C CYS A 855 57.45 42.93 80.35
N ALA A 856 57.59 41.77 81.01
CA ALA A 856 56.98 41.48 82.32
C ALA A 856 57.97 41.72 83.49
N CYS A 857 57.63 42.61 84.43
CA CYS A 857 58.52 43.12 85.49
C CYS A 857 58.28 42.49 86.87
N GLN A 858 59.32 42.46 87.73
CA GLN A 858 59.22 42.02 89.13
C GLN A 858 58.54 43.04 90.08
N PRO A 859 57.96 42.61 91.22
CA PRO A 859 57.31 43.51 92.18
C PRO A 859 58.26 44.55 92.77
N GLY A 860 57.79 45.78 92.94
CA GLY A 860 58.61 46.94 93.34
C GLY A 860 59.13 47.76 92.15
N VAL A 861 59.10 47.19 90.93
CA VAL A 861 59.58 47.79 89.67
C VAL A 861 58.42 47.96 88.68
N ASN A 862 58.41 49.03 87.90
CA ASN A 862 57.40 49.32 86.87
C ASN A 862 58.05 49.87 85.57
N GLY A 863 57.22 50.06 84.54
CA GLY A 863 57.62 50.55 83.21
C GLY A 863 57.69 49.45 82.14
N PRO A 864 57.58 49.80 80.84
CA PRO A 864 57.44 48.84 79.73
C PRO A 864 58.67 47.96 79.50
N ASN A 865 59.83 48.41 79.99
CA ASN A 865 61.11 47.70 79.99
C ASN A 865 61.65 47.45 81.41
N CYS A 866 60.81 47.61 82.44
CA CYS A 866 61.13 47.26 83.83
C CYS A 866 62.27 48.07 84.49
N ARG A 867 62.30 49.40 84.28
CA ARG A 867 63.39 50.29 84.77
C ARG A 867 62.98 51.33 85.83
N GLN A 868 61.71 51.44 86.20
CA GLN A 868 61.20 52.50 87.09
C GLN A 868 60.69 51.91 88.43
N CYS A 869 60.56 52.68 89.51
CA CYS A 869 60.16 52.18 90.85
C CYS A 869 58.65 52.38 91.10
N ALA A 870 57.99 51.44 91.80
CA ALA A 870 56.56 51.47 92.04
C ALA A 870 56.12 52.53 93.09
N PRO A 871 54.97 53.23 92.93
CA PRO A 871 54.49 54.23 93.89
C PRO A 871 54.17 53.62 95.27
N GLY A 872 54.56 54.30 96.35
CA GLY A 872 54.38 53.83 97.74
C GLY A 872 55.53 52.96 98.25
N PHE A 873 56.38 52.48 97.34
CA PHE A 873 57.60 51.72 97.61
C PHE A 873 58.83 52.61 97.41
N TRP A 874 59.94 52.24 98.03
CA TRP A 874 61.21 52.95 97.91
C TRP A 874 62.37 51.99 97.63
N ASP A 875 63.44 52.51 97.02
CA ASP A 875 64.69 51.80 96.70
C ASP A 875 64.55 50.51 95.85
N TYR A 876 63.55 50.44 94.96
CA TYR A 876 63.25 49.25 94.14
C TYR A 876 63.00 47.97 94.98
N GLY A 877 62.75 48.14 96.28
CA GLY A 877 62.46 47.09 97.24
C GLY A 877 60.97 46.96 97.55
N PRO A 878 60.59 45.96 98.36
CA PRO A 878 59.20 45.64 98.66
C PRO A 878 58.60 46.37 99.88
N ASP A 879 59.29 47.33 100.49
CA ASP A 879 58.85 48.00 101.73
C ASP A 879 58.00 49.28 101.46
N GLU A 880 56.89 49.48 102.22
CA GLU A 880 55.85 50.51 101.98
C GLU A 880 55.79 51.62 103.06
N CYS A 881 55.42 52.86 102.68
CA CYS A 881 55.26 54.00 103.61
C CYS A 881 53.85 54.15 104.23
N GLN A 882 53.76 54.45 105.53
CA GLN A 882 52.48 54.57 106.26
C GLN A 882 52.08 56.03 106.59
N CYS A 883 51.60 56.77 105.59
CA CYS A 883 51.15 58.15 105.75
C CYS A 883 49.61 58.23 105.70
N ARG A 884 48.92 58.54 106.81
CA ARG A 884 47.44 58.62 106.81
C ARG A 884 46.99 59.97 106.23
N GLY A 885 46.86 60.01 104.90
CA GLY A 885 46.48 61.21 104.15
C GLY A 885 47.65 62.12 103.76
N GLY A 886 48.88 61.71 104.06
CA GLY A 886 50.12 62.39 103.63
C GLY A 886 50.77 61.72 102.41
N ARG A 887 51.69 62.43 101.75
CA ARG A 887 52.50 61.86 100.64
C ARG A 887 53.83 61.30 101.17
N CYS A 888 54.25 60.14 100.65
CA CYS A 888 55.56 59.54 100.94
C CYS A 888 56.66 60.03 99.98
N ASP A 889 57.84 60.32 100.51
CA ASP A 889 59.05 60.56 99.72
C ASP A 889 59.66 59.24 99.23
N PRO A 890 59.77 59.00 97.90
CA PRO A 890 60.17 57.71 97.33
C PRO A 890 61.66 57.36 97.48
N ARG A 891 62.48 58.24 98.07
CA ARG A 891 63.89 57.93 98.41
C ARG A 891 64.11 57.77 99.90
N THR A 892 63.30 58.41 100.74
CA THR A 892 63.57 58.52 102.18
C THR A 892 62.47 57.99 103.09
N GLY A 893 61.23 57.87 102.62
CA GLY A 893 60.14 57.24 103.36
C GLY A 893 59.31 58.13 104.31
N GLU A 894 59.62 59.43 104.48
CA GLU A 894 58.89 60.31 105.41
C GLU A 894 57.55 60.86 104.90
N CYS A 895 56.62 61.12 105.84
CA CYS A 895 55.25 61.56 105.58
C CYS A 895 55.04 63.07 105.75
N ARG A 896 54.40 63.70 104.77
CA ARG A 896 54.05 65.13 104.83
C ARG A 896 52.57 65.34 105.11
N CYS A 897 52.23 66.02 106.23
CA CYS A 897 50.86 66.10 106.76
C CYS A 897 50.00 67.28 106.23
N PRO A 898 48.66 67.11 106.16
CA PRO A 898 47.71 68.17 105.79
C PRO A 898 47.48 69.22 106.90
N ASP A 899 47.07 70.43 106.51
CA ASP A 899 46.86 71.57 107.41
C ASP A 899 45.80 71.29 108.50
N GLY A 900 46.11 71.67 109.74
CA GLY A 900 45.28 71.38 110.92
C GLY A 900 45.61 70.04 111.60
N MET A 901 46.39 69.17 110.96
CA MET A 901 46.84 67.88 111.50
C MET A 901 48.34 67.84 111.75
N THR A 902 48.73 67.18 112.84
CA THR A 902 50.13 66.97 113.21
C THR A 902 50.35 65.53 113.68
N GLY A 903 51.61 65.13 113.86
CA GLY A 903 52.02 63.75 114.18
C GLY A 903 52.68 63.03 113.00
N LYS A 904 53.50 62.00 113.27
CA LYS A 904 54.25 61.23 112.25
C LYS A 904 53.36 60.55 111.20
N GLN A 905 52.11 60.29 111.58
CA GLN A 905 51.12 59.69 110.71
C GLN A 905 49.99 60.66 110.34
N CYS A 906 50.09 61.94 110.71
CA CYS A 906 49.08 62.96 110.43
C CYS A 906 47.71 62.68 111.08
N ASP A 907 47.72 62.28 112.36
CA ASP A 907 46.56 61.72 113.08
C ASP A 907 46.05 62.57 114.27
N VAL A 908 46.73 63.67 114.62
CA VAL A 908 46.39 64.50 115.80
C VAL A 908 45.89 65.90 115.39
N CYS A 909 44.73 66.31 115.91
CA CYS A 909 44.17 67.66 115.75
C CYS A 909 44.92 68.72 116.56
N THR A 910 45.18 69.88 115.97
CA THR A 910 46.01 70.94 116.58
C THR A 910 45.30 71.80 117.66
N HIS A 911 43.96 71.83 117.74
CA HIS A 911 43.19 72.58 118.76
C HIS A 911 42.35 71.65 119.67
N LYS A 912 42.33 71.96 120.99
CA LYS A 912 41.90 71.03 122.06
C LYS A 912 40.40 70.77 122.22
N HIS A 913 39.54 71.65 121.71
CA HIS A 913 38.08 71.53 121.81
C HIS A 913 37.42 71.04 120.51
N SER A 914 38.24 70.63 119.54
CA SER A 914 37.83 69.96 118.32
C SER A 914 38.35 68.53 118.31
N VAL A 915 37.55 67.62 117.77
CA VAL A 915 37.83 66.18 117.76
C VAL A 915 38.03 65.73 116.31
N ALA A 916 38.98 64.83 116.08
CA ALA A 916 39.24 64.28 114.76
C ALA A 916 38.09 63.37 114.34
N VAL A 917 37.37 63.76 113.29
CA VAL A 917 36.25 63.03 112.70
C VAL A 917 36.68 62.49 111.33
N GLU A 918 36.43 61.21 111.13
CA GLU A 918 36.80 60.44 109.94
C GLU A 918 35.71 60.58 108.85
N ASN A 919 36.06 61.15 107.69
CA ASN A 919 35.16 61.34 106.55
C ASN A 919 34.98 60.04 105.75
N GLN A 920 33.91 59.99 104.94
CA GLN A 920 33.46 58.78 104.21
C GLN A 920 34.41 58.22 103.12
N HIS A 921 35.64 58.72 102.97
CA HIS A 921 36.73 58.10 102.18
C HIS A 921 37.96 57.70 103.03
N GLY A 922 37.86 57.70 104.36
CA GLY A 922 38.97 57.35 105.27
C GLY A 922 39.93 58.48 105.63
N GLY A 923 39.58 59.74 105.33
CA GLY A 923 40.38 60.92 105.70
C GLY A 923 39.86 61.61 106.96
N LEU A 924 40.74 61.91 107.92
CA LEU A 924 40.38 62.60 109.17
C LEU A 924 40.34 64.13 108.96
N HIS A 925 39.39 64.81 109.60
CA HIS A 925 39.36 66.26 109.73
C HIS A 925 38.92 66.66 111.16
N CYS A 926 39.24 67.85 111.63
CA CYS A 926 38.92 68.27 113.00
C CYS A 926 37.58 69.02 113.06
N GLU A 927 36.59 68.56 113.84
CA GLU A 927 35.26 69.15 113.97
C GLU A 927 34.98 69.62 115.42
N GLY A 928 34.31 70.78 115.60
CA GLY A 928 34.04 71.40 116.90
C GLY A 928 32.71 70.97 117.54
N LYS A 929 32.65 70.89 118.88
CA LYS A 929 31.52 70.35 119.68
C LYS A 929 30.41 71.36 119.97
#